data_AF-A0A9W6BJJ7-F1
#
_entry.id   AF-A0A9W6BJJ7-F1
#
_cell.length_a   1.000
_cell.length_b   1.000
_cell.length_c   1.000
_cell.angle_alpha   90.00
_cell.angle_beta   90.00
_cell.angle_gamma   90.00
#
_symmetry.space_group_name_H-M   'P 1'
#
loop_
_entity.id
_entity.type
_entity.pdbx_description
1 polymer ?
#
loop_
_entity_poly.entity_id
_entity_poly.type
_entity_poly.pdbx_seq_one_letter_code
_entity_poly.pdbx_strand_id
1 'polypeptide(L)'
;MAPKNKHEPPPPPPEDTNPFGVFVTITIPSATVVLDLPPDAPQDPAAQRKTHITLNLPGCHVPWASPPTAPSEGGVYQYSVDKHFRRSGGQDGLLQLINGTVTVTVNDSATNAVLASTTLDQMWGFAIGQNTWSADGQDLTPAAAVPAGVPKALSARLSFISIELHERPLPPGADPAALAAAPPPEAELPPLLPYSYVSPEFAESGNMVELVVTDISPLPPQLLTASDLSGGKVAVSAGIKLPGGGPTVVVTLQLAGGRLVAPALRREQLSSEAATELQFYLEDGLPLQLEVARYVTAEHFNDPAWEAYHAVAAASPSFRCLLSAGATSGVAEGLPLTSFAAFAAAAGEGTKSCMPPYTPPPGKSKPIEESPAGGVCPWEKVGARLNVSFRLARPIIPPWQPPPPPPRSLLEMIPPRDLTPKPPPTTAADEFKAKVRVVARALAEEYKALLPPPGPSLDGSGDDEAAAGGGGGGGGGGAEARHKALVFELNRSGKYAQMRDSLKASVVSLVREKYRKSGSMSPNEMALLYNDLYGTLLGAMHAALNDMIDAAAARPRDPLPEPVPDKQRLGQLLELAGQSEALGDTNRAEALHQRRLLAKNDAQVWYEYGTFCLRRGAASRGRAEQAFREALSLEPTHRPALLALLGCSVAEGRATDPAYLEAAEAAAHRLMQVSAEAAVATEAAAAEGKAEAAEGAGQQPQQQPQSQSQSQPQQQPVAVTPGGALELLEQWAVMALVYKAYGDSKRSELASCEQEMSRLEKEAETAASADPGTEAPTAGEGAALPVLGELQARAFISLATSLLKTLSLPSEALLALDLATGLRHWPSVDDETRREHLLVSALAEAAAAAAAGGSAGGVGEALLAPGGPLIGLMRRGGRIGWRTKLLTAQLYREVGAVDEAIRYYQEYLDEARQADLVSEVELPVWLQLAGCYAGRGQHRYAADVYLLGAAAAPGCAALWRGAGQSYAEEGDLASADMCLSEANVLDPEDPGAWGWLALVALRDGRGRDAEAALGFGLRCGLDEPRVLLALAEEYRTAGQLRQEQRVLQELAVRLMPESCSMRLLLACCLVAQHCGPEAAEQLAAARELAAGEDDLAQVEQLEGQLRGMA
;
A
#
# COMPACT_ATOMS: atom_id res chain seq x y z
N MET A 1 -80.64 -15.79 -38.62
CA MET A 1 -80.71 -17.24 -38.38
C MET A 1 -79.30 -17.77 -38.16
N ALA A 2 -79.03 -18.22 -36.93
CA ALA A 2 -78.09 -19.27 -36.50
C ALA A 2 -77.80 -19.03 -35.00
N PRO A 3 -78.06 -19.99 -34.09
CA PRO A 3 -77.84 -19.81 -32.66
C PRO A 3 -76.35 -20.02 -32.31
N LYS A 4 -75.76 -19.11 -31.51
CA LYS A 4 -74.42 -19.29 -30.94
C LYS A 4 -74.47 -20.35 -29.84
N ASN A 5 -73.63 -21.37 -29.96
CA ASN A 5 -73.48 -22.50 -29.03
C ASN A 5 -73.03 -22.03 -27.63
N LYS A 6 -73.59 -22.65 -26.59
CA LYS A 6 -73.30 -22.44 -25.15
C LYS A 6 -72.05 -23.18 -24.63
N HIS A 7 -71.12 -23.57 -25.51
CA HIS A 7 -69.94 -24.36 -25.14
C HIS A 7 -68.66 -23.87 -25.82
N GLU A 8 -68.35 -22.57 -25.69
CA GLU A 8 -66.98 -22.09 -25.88
C GLU A 8 -66.44 -21.62 -24.52
N PRO A 9 -65.28 -22.14 -24.05
CA PRO A 9 -64.58 -21.52 -22.94
C PRO A 9 -64.22 -20.08 -23.32
N PRO A 10 -64.18 -19.14 -22.35
CA PRO A 10 -63.73 -17.79 -22.65
C PRO A 10 -62.37 -17.86 -23.35
N PRO A 11 -62.13 -17.08 -24.41
CA PRO A 11 -60.83 -17.03 -25.04
C PRO A 11 -59.79 -16.71 -23.95
N PRO A 12 -58.60 -17.32 -23.98
CA PRO A 12 -57.53 -16.95 -23.06
C PRO A 12 -57.34 -15.44 -23.15
N PRO A 13 -57.02 -14.76 -22.03
CA PRO A 13 -56.72 -13.33 -22.07
C PRO A 13 -55.68 -13.12 -23.17
N PRO A 14 -55.83 -12.08 -24.01
CA PRO A 14 -54.84 -11.81 -25.05
C PRO A 14 -53.46 -11.78 -24.39
N GLU A 15 -52.51 -12.56 -24.91
CA GLU A 15 -51.11 -12.40 -24.52
C GLU A 15 -50.77 -10.92 -24.69
N ASP A 16 -50.32 -10.27 -23.62
CA ASP A 16 -49.97 -8.86 -23.65
C ASP A 16 -48.80 -8.70 -24.63
N THR A 17 -49.11 -8.30 -25.86
CA THR A 17 -48.15 -8.16 -26.97
C THR A 17 -47.36 -6.85 -26.88
N ASN A 18 -47.59 -6.04 -25.84
CA ASN A 18 -46.90 -4.78 -25.64
C ASN A 18 -45.46 -5.04 -25.15
N PRO A 19 -44.43 -4.66 -25.94
CA PRO A 19 -43.03 -4.89 -25.57
C PRO A 19 -42.53 -3.91 -24.49
N PHE A 20 -43.32 -2.91 -24.12
CA PHE A 20 -42.91 -1.86 -23.18
C PHE A 20 -43.47 -2.09 -21.77
N GLY A 21 -42.57 -2.28 -20.81
CA GLY A 21 -42.89 -2.41 -19.40
C GLY A 21 -41.80 -3.18 -18.65
N VAL A 22 -41.87 -3.16 -17.33
CA VAL A 22 -40.99 -3.98 -16.49
C VAL A 22 -41.67 -5.30 -16.18
N PHE A 23 -40.91 -6.40 -16.29
CA PHE A 23 -41.43 -7.75 -16.18
C PHE A 23 -40.84 -8.47 -14.96
N VAL A 24 -41.72 -9.11 -14.19
CA VAL A 24 -41.35 -10.10 -13.18
C VAL A 24 -41.50 -11.47 -13.81
N THR A 25 -40.42 -12.22 -13.89
CA THR A 25 -40.41 -13.60 -14.40
C THR A 25 -40.44 -14.55 -13.22
N ILE A 26 -41.43 -15.44 -13.18
CA ILE A 26 -41.50 -16.51 -12.19
C ILE A 26 -41.21 -17.83 -12.87
N THR A 27 -40.15 -18.49 -12.41
CA THR A 27 -39.72 -19.79 -12.92
C THR A 27 -39.90 -20.85 -11.83
N ILE A 28 -40.73 -21.85 -12.12
CA ILE A 28 -40.91 -23.07 -11.31
C ILE A 28 -40.55 -24.23 -12.23
N PRO A 29 -39.30 -24.71 -12.25
CA PRO A 29 -38.86 -25.74 -13.19
C PRO A 29 -39.49 -27.11 -12.89
N SER A 30 -39.86 -27.38 -11.63
CA SER A 30 -40.63 -28.57 -11.27
C SER A 30 -41.48 -28.33 -10.00
N ALA A 31 -42.76 -28.68 -10.07
CA ALA A 31 -43.65 -28.79 -8.91
C ALA A 31 -44.36 -30.13 -8.96
N THR A 32 -44.40 -30.86 -7.85
CA THR A 32 -45.00 -32.20 -7.74
C THR A 32 -46.20 -32.18 -6.80
N VAL A 33 -47.33 -32.72 -7.25
CA VAL A 33 -48.56 -32.86 -6.44
C VAL A 33 -49.08 -34.28 -6.53
N VAL A 34 -49.42 -34.87 -5.39
CA VAL A 34 -50.00 -36.22 -5.28
C VAL A 34 -51.41 -36.08 -4.72
N LEU A 35 -52.40 -36.59 -5.45
CA LEU A 35 -53.80 -36.59 -5.03
C LEU A 35 -54.22 -37.94 -4.44
N ASP A 36 -55.12 -37.90 -3.46
CA ASP A 36 -55.80 -39.06 -2.88
C ASP A 36 -56.90 -39.52 -3.83
N LEU A 37 -56.55 -40.46 -4.72
CA LEU A 37 -57.48 -41.01 -5.71
C LEU A 37 -58.14 -42.29 -5.18
N PRO A 38 -59.46 -42.48 -5.36
CA PRO A 38 -60.12 -43.73 -5.00
C PRO A 38 -59.60 -44.91 -5.85
N PRO A 39 -59.56 -46.14 -5.32
CA PRO A 39 -58.96 -47.30 -5.97
C PRO A 39 -59.59 -47.70 -7.32
N ASP A 40 -60.82 -47.26 -7.60
CA ASP A 40 -61.55 -47.49 -8.86
C ASP A 40 -61.38 -46.36 -9.91
N ALA A 41 -60.43 -45.44 -9.71
CA ALA A 41 -60.19 -44.35 -10.66
C ALA A 41 -59.73 -44.90 -12.03
N PRO A 42 -60.22 -44.33 -13.15
CA PRO A 42 -59.87 -44.81 -14.48
C PRO A 42 -58.35 -44.72 -14.70
N GLN A 43 -57.72 -45.83 -15.09
CA GLN A 43 -56.27 -45.91 -15.36
C GLN A 43 -55.84 -45.19 -16.65
N ASP A 44 -56.80 -44.69 -17.43
CA ASP A 44 -56.55 -43.92 -18.64
C ASP A 44 -56.23 -42.45 -18.27
N PRO A 45 -55.00 -41.95 -18.53
CA PRO A 45 -54.63 -40.56 -18.20
C PRO A 45 -55.52 -39.52 -18.89
N ALA A 46 -56.21 -39.87 -19.98
CA ALA A 46 -57.16 -38.98 -20.66
C ALA A 46 -58.49 -38.79 -19.92
N ALA A 47 -58.86 -39.73 -19.03
CA ALA A 47 -60.10 -39.71 -18.24
C ALA A 47 -59.92 -39.19 -16.80
N GLN A 48 -58.67 -38.93 -16.38
CA GLN A 48 -58.33 -38.46 -15.04
C GLN A 48 -58.51 -36.94 -14.89
N ARG A 49 -58.82 -36.49 -13.65
CA ARG A 49 -59.03 -35.07 -13.34
C ARG A 49 -57.77 -34.26 -13.62
N LYS A 50 -57.91 -33.12 -14.30
CA LYS A 50 -56.82 -32.18 -14.55
C LYS A 50 -56.73 -31.16 -13.43
N THR A 51 -55.52 -30.69 -13.17
CA THR A 51 -55.22 -29.67 -12.16
C THR A 51 -54.38 -28.56 -12.78
N HIS A 52 -54.42 -27.36 -12.20
CA HIS A 52 -53.62 -26.22 -12.66
C HIS A 52 -53.07 -25.43 -11.48
N ILE A 53 -51.93 -24.75 -11.67
CA ILE A 53 -51.36 -23.84 -10.69
C ILE A 53 -51.93 -22.44 -10.92
N THR A 54 -52.31 -21.75 -9.86
CA THR A 54 -52.62 -20.33 -9.87
C THR A 54 -51.55 -19.57 -9.08
N LEU A 55 -51.03 -18.50 -9.67
CA LEU A 55 -50.07 -17.57 -9.07
C LEU A 55 -50.75 -16.23 -8.83
N ASN A 56 -50.74 -15.78 -7.58
CA ASN A 56 -51.17 -14.44 -7.19
C ASN A 56 -49.97 -13.63 -6.71
N LEU A 57 -49.67 -12.57 -7.44
CA LEU A 57 -48.59 -11.64 -7.13
C LEU A 57 -49.16 -10.34 -6.55
N PRO A 58 -48.53 -9.77 -5.50
CA PRO A 58 -48.97 -8.50 -4.90
C PRO A 58 -49.07 -7.39 -5.94
N GLY A 59 -50.21 -6.73 -6.14
CA GLY A 59 -50.32 -5.64 -7.14
C GLY A 59 -50.61 -6.08 -8.58
N CYS A 60 -50.77 -7.37 -8.86
CA CYS A 60 -51.39 -7.84 -10.10
C CYS A 60 -52.92 -7.89 -9.96
N HIS A 61 -53.67 -7.32 -10.90
CA HIS A 61 -55.14 -7.25 -10.82
C HIS A 61 -55.84 -8.60 -11.05
N VAL A 62 -55.16 -9.57 -11.69
CA VAL A 62 -55.73 -10.88 -12.02
C VAL A 62 -54.71 -11.99 -11.69
N PRO A 63 -55.06 -12.99 -10.86
CA PRO A 63 -54.23 -14.17 -10.65
C PRO A 63 -54.01 -14.92 -11.97
N TRP A 64 -52.78 -15.37 -12.24
CA TRP A 64 -52.48 -16.14 -13.44
C TRP A 64 -52.69 -17.63 -13.18
N ALA A 65 -53.28 -18.35 -14.13
CA ALA A 65 -53.48 -19.79 -14.07
C ALA A 65 -52.68 -20.52 -15.17
N SER A 66 -52.03 -21.62 -14.82
CA SER A 66 -51.35 -22.51 -15.76
C SER A 66 -52.35 -23.28 -16.63
N PRO A 67 -51.91 -23.85 -17.77
CA PRO A 67 -52.72 -24.82 -18.51
C PRO A 67 -53.11 -26.01 -17.61
N PRO A 68 -54.30 -26.61 -17.81
CA PRO A 68 -54.70 -27.83 -17.12
C PRO A 68 -53.77 -29.01 -17.42
N THR A 69 -53.14 -29.57 -16.40
CA THR A 69 -52.17 -30.67 -16.49
C THR A 69 -52.80 -31.98 -16.03
N ALA A 70 -52.56 -33.05 -16.79
CA ALA A 70 -52.93 -34.42 -16.44
C ALA A 70 -51.82 -35.08 -15.60
N PRO A 71 -52.13 -36.07 -14.76
CA PRO A 71 -51.13 -36.76 -13.96
C PRO A 71 -50.22 -37.66 -14.81
N SER A 72 -49.00 -37.88 -14.31
CA SER A 72 -48.00 -38.83 -14.82
C SER A 72 -48.22 -40.25 -14.24
N GLU A 73 -47.43 -41.23 -14.68
CA GLU A 73 -47.48 -42.60 -14.17
C GLU A 73 -47.39 -42.63 -12.63
N GLY A 74 -48.39 -43.20 -11.96
CA GLY A 74 -48.48 -43.25 -10.49
C GLY A 74 -49.28 -42.13 -9.82
N GLY A 75 -50.01 -41.29 -10.58
CA GLY A 75 -50.93 -40.30 -10.01
C GLY A 75 -50.28 -39.00 -9.53
N VAL A 76 -49.06 -38.72 -10.00
CA VAL A 76 -48.28 -37.52 -9.66
C VAL A 76 -48.44 -36.46 -10.74
N TYR A 77 -48.81 -35.23 -10.36
CA TYR A 77 -48.87 -34.08 -11.27
C TYR A 77 -47.54 -33.34 -11.24
N GLN A 78 -46.97 -33.06 -12.42
CA GLN A 78 -45.75 -32.30 -12.57
C GLN A 78 -46.01 -31.01 -13.34
N TYR A 79 -45.53 -29.88 -12.82
CA TYR A 79 -45.65 -28.58 -13.49
C TYR A 79 -44.28 -27.97 -13.74
N SER A 80 -44.15 -27.34 -14.90
CA SER A 80 -43.07 -26.40 -15.22
C SER A 80 -43.74 -25.08 -15.56
N VAL A 81 -43.47 -24.03 -14.79
CA VAL A 81 -44.01 -22.69 -15.00
C VAL A 81 -42.87 -21.76 -15.34
N ASP A 82 -43.00 -21.04 -16.45
CA ASP A 82 -42.22 -19.86 -16.75
C ASP A 82 -43.22 -18.78 -17.13
N LYS A 83 -43.43 -17.80 -16.24
CA LYS A 83 -44.44 -16.76 -16.45
C LYS A 83 -43.94 -15.37 -16.17
N HIS A 84 -44.23 -14.50 -17.13
CA HIS A 84 -43.88 -13.10 -17.12
C HIS A 84 -45.10 -12.27 -16.73
N PHE A 85 -44.94 -11.39 -15.74
CA PHE A 85 -45.97 -10.50 -15.23
C PHE A 85 -45.56 -9.05 -15.46
N ARG A 86 -46.47 -8.26 -16.05
CA ARG A 86 -46.29 -6.81 -16.20
C ARG A 86 -46.71 -6.10 -14.93
N ARG A 87 -45.92 -5.10 -14.52
CA ARG A 87 -46.22 -4.19 -13.40
C ARG A 87 -46.46 -2.76 -13.89
N SER A 88 -47.24 -1.99 -13.12
CA SER A 88 -47.19 -0.53 -13.20
C SER A 88 -45.77 -0.07 -12.85
N GLY A 89 -45.13 0.72 -13.70
CA GLY A 89 -43.76 1.19 -13.48
C GLY A 89 -43.62 2.06 -12.23
N GLY A 90 -42.42 2.06 -11.61
CA GLY A 90 -42.05 2.94 -10.50
C GLY A 90 -41.67 2.23 -9.19
N GLN A 91 -41.23 3.02 -8.20
CA GLN A 91 -40.77 2.59 -6.87
C GLN A 91 -41.89 1.92 -6.05
N ASP A 92 -43.13 2.38 -6.18
CA ASP A 92 -44.30 1.82 -5.51
C ASP A 92 -44.55 0.35 -5.89
N GLY A 93 -44.27 -0.01 -7.15
CA GLY A 93 -44.43 -1.38 -7.65
C GLY A 93 -43.44 -2.36 -7.01
N LEU A 94 -42.22 -1.90 -6.72
CA LEU A 94 -41.21 -2.65 -5.97
C LEU A 94 -41.56 -2.74 -4.49
N LEU A 95 -41.97 -1.62 -3.86
CA LEU A 95 -42.38 -1.59 -2.46
C LEU A 95 -43.57 -2.53 -2.19
N GLN A 96 -44.54 -2.62 -3.12
CA GLN A 96 -45.64 -3.58 -3.04
C GLN A 96 -45.18 -5.04 -3.18
N LEU A 97 -44.13 -5.29 -3.95
CA LEU A 97 -43.58 -6.63 -4.15
C LEU A 97 -42.80 -7.09 -2.92
N ILE A 98 -41.86 -6.29 -2.41
CA ILE A 98 -41.03 -6.65 -1.25
C ILE A 98 -41.82 -6.72 0.07
N ASN A 99 -42.93 -5.98 0.18
CA ASN A 99 -43.83 -6.00 1.35
C ASN A 99 -45.07 -6.89 1.14
N GLY A 100 -45.22 -7.52 -0.01
CA GLY A 100 -46.38 -8.34 -0.35
C GLY A 100 -46.08 -9.83 -0.32
N THR A 101 -47.14 -10.64 -0.19
CA THR A 101 -47.03 -12.10 -0.19
C THR A 101 -47.38 -12.69 -1.57
N VAL A 102 -46.52 -13.58 -2.07
CA VAL A 102 -46.82 -14.32 -3.30
C VAL A 102 -47.56 -15.60 -2.92
N THR A 103 -48.76 -15.79 -3.43
CA THR A 103 -49.52 -17.02 -3.16
C THR A 103 -49.53 -17.94 -4.37
N VAL A 104 -49.16 -19.19 -4.13
CA VAL A 104 -49.16 -20.26 -5.13
C VAL A 104 -50.21 -21.27 -4.70
N THR A 105 -51.21 -21.50 -5.54
CA THR A 105 -52.27 -22.49 -5.27
C THR A 105 -52.35 -23.52 -6.37
N VAL A 106 -52.63 -24.77 -6.00
CA VAL A 106 -52.94 -25.84 -6.94
C VAL A 106 -54.45 -26.06 -6.89
N ASN A 107 -55.11 -25.94 -8.04
CA ASN A 107 -56.55 -25.95 -8.15
C ASN A 107 -57.04 -27.10 -9.07
N ASP A 108 -58.20 -27.69 -8.75
CA ASP A 108 -58.90 -28.60 -9.66
C ASP A 108 -59.42 -27.83 -10.88
N SER A 109 -59.10 -28.28 -12.09
CA SER A 109 -59.44 -27.55 -13.32
C SER A 109 -60.93 -27.59 -13.69
N ALA A 110 -61.75 -28.46 -13.08
CA ALA A 110 -63.18 -28.54 -13.35
C ALA A 110 -64.00 -27.68 -12.39
N THR A 111 -63.60 -27.61 -11.12
CA THR A 111 -64.35 -26.89 -10.07
C THR A 111 -63.65 -25.62 -9.56
N ASN A 112 -62.41 -25.37 -9.96
CA ASN A 112 -61.53 -24.32 -9.39
C ASN A 112 -61.38 -24.41 -7.86
N ALA A 113 -61.55 -25.61 -7.29
CA ALA A 113 -61.36 -25.82 -5.86
C ALA A 113 -59.86 -25.85 -5.54
N VAL A 114 -59.44 -25.10 -4.52
CA VAL A 114 -58.05 -25.10 -4.03
C VAL A 114 -57.77 -26.45 -3.37
N LEU A 115 -56.77 -27.17 -3.89
CA LEU A 115 -56.32 -28.49 -3.41
C LEU A 115 -55.14 -28.36 -2.45
N ALA A 116 -54.23 -27.44 -2.74
CA ALA A 116 -53.10 -27.09 -1.88
C ALA A 116 -52.67 -25.63 -2.12
N SER A 117 -52.09 -24.98 -1.12
CA SER A 117 -51.60 -23.59 -1.24
C SER A 117 -50.34 -23.35 -0.42
N THR A 118 -49.50 -22.43 -0.88
CA THR A 118 -48.40 -21.86 -0.09
C THR A 118 -48.34 -20.34 -0.28
N THR A 119 -47.78 -19.66 0.71
CA THR A 119 -47.54 -18.21 0.70
C THR A 119 -46.06 -17.96 0.94
N LEU A 120 -45.43 -17.20 0.04
CA LEU A 120 -44.01 -16.86 0.11
C LEU A 120 -43.86 -15.42 0.62
N ASP A 121 -43.14 -15.25 1.73
CA ASP A 121 -43.05 -13.99 2.51
C ASP A 121 -41.61 -13.43 2.62
N GLN A 122 -40.62 -14.11 2.04
CA GLN A 122 -39.20 -13.87 2.33
C GLN A 122 -38.38 -13.34 1.15
N MET A 123 -38.86 -12.30 0.46
CA MET A 123 -38.12 -11.59 -0.60
C MET A 123 -37.02 -10.66 -0.04
N TRP A 124 -36.24 -11.14 0.94
CA TRP A 124 -35.12 -10.40 1.52
C TRP A 124 -33.95 -10.29 0.53
N GLY A 125 -33.29 -9.13 0.47
CA GLY A 125 -32.17 -8.85 -0.45
C GLY A 125 -32.58 -8.58 -1.91
N PHE A 126 -33.87 -8.70 -2.24
CA PHE A 126 -34.38 -8.48 -3.58
C PHE A 126 -34.28 -6.99 -3.99
N ALA A 127 -33.77 -6.73 -5.19
CA ALA A 127 -33.54 -5.40 -5.78
C ALA A 127 -32.44 -4.52 -5.13
N ILE A 128 -31.53 -5.09 -4.32
CA ILE A 128 -30.32 -4.40 -3.82
C ILE A 128 -29.07 -5.18 -4.23
N GLY A 129 -28.60 -4.96 -5.46
CA GLY A 129 -27.48 -5.70 -6.05
C GLY A 129 -27.81 -7.14 -6.46
N GLN A 130 -29.05 -7.59 -6.25
CA GLN A 130 -29.58 -8.87 -6.73
C GLN A 130 -30.95 -8.66 -7.38
N ASN A 131 -31.10 -9.04 -8.65
CA ASN A 131 -32.36 -8.95 -9.39
C ASN A 131 -33.16 -10.26 -9.41
N THR A 132 -32.65 -11.28 -8.72
CA THR A 132 -33.21 -12.63 -8.66
C THR A 132 -33.41 -13.03 -7.21
N TRP A 133 -34.62 -13.42 -6.85
CA TRP A 133 -34.93 -14.13 -5.62
C TRP A 133 -35.21 -15.60 -5.95
N SER A 134 -34.76 -16.53 -5.11
CA SER A 134 -35.07 -17.94 -5.30
C SER A 134 -35.26 -18.67 -3.98
N ALA A 135 -36.05 -19.74 -4.01
CA ALA A 135 -36.29 -20.60 -2.87
C ALA A 135 -36.41 -22.08 -3.29
N ASP A 136 -35.76 -22.94 -2.52
CA ASP A 136 -35.73 -24.39 -2.75
C ASP A 136 -36.77 -25.11 -1.87
N GLY A 137 -37.38 -26.16 -2.43
CA GLY A 137 -38.07 -27.21 -1.68
C GLY A 137 -39.26 -26.79 -0.82
N GLN A 138 -40.13 -25.90 -1.30
CA GLN A 138 -41.29 -25.37 -0.59
C GLN A 138 -42.48 -26.34 -0.58
N ASP A 139 -42.94 -26.76 0.60
CA ASP A 139 -44.14 -27.61 0.73
C ASP A 139 -45.42 -26.75 0.64
N LEU A 140 -46.44 -27.22 -0.09
CA LEU A 140 -47.76 -26.62 -0.11
C LEU A 140 -48.66 -27.30 0.91
N THR A 141 -49.40 -26.49 1.67
CA THR A 141 -50.39 -26.97 2.63
C THR A 141 -51.64 -27.50 1.90
N PRO A 142 -52.03 -28.78 2.08
CA PRO A 142 -53.27 -29.31 1.51
C PRO A 142 -54.50 -28.62 2.11
N ALA A 143 -55.54 -28.41 1.29
CA ALA A 143 -56.78 -27.77 1.73
C ALA A 143 -57.55 -28.65 2.73
N ALA A 144 -57.96 -28.07 3.86
CA ALA A 144 -58.64 -28.79 4.94
C ALA A 144 -60.04 -29.31 4.55
N ALA A 145 -60.75 -28.58 3.68
CA ALA A 145 -62.07 -28.93 3.16
C ALA A 145 -62.11 -28.72 1.64
N VAL A 146 -62.58 -29.72 0.91
CA VAL A 146 -62.70 -29.71 -0.56
C VAL A 146 -64.14 -30.09 -0.92
N PRO A 147 -64.79 -29.48 -1.93
CA PRO A 147 -66.17 -29.80 -2.31
C PRO A 147 -66.40 -31.28 -2.61
N ALA A 148 -67.62 -31.76 -2.35
CA ALA A 148 -67.99 -33.17 -2.53
C ALA A 148 -67.71 -33.66 -3.96
N GLY A 149 -66.93 -34.74 -4.08
CA GLY A 149 -66.52 -35.33 -5.36
C GLY A 149 -65.15 -34.90 -5.89
N VAL A 150 -64.45 -33.98 -5.23
CA VAL A 150 -63.08 -33.55 -5.57
C VAL A 150 -62.05 -34.27 -4.67
N PRO A 151 -60.98 -34.87 -5.22
CA PRO A 151 -59.96 -35.57 -4.42
C PRO A 151 -59.12 -34.61 -3.57
N LYS A 152 -58.70 -35.06 -2.38
CA LYS A 152 -57.81 -34.27 -1.50
C LYS A 152 -56.36 -34.42 -1.96
N ALA A 153 -55.52 -33.41 -1.72
CA ALA A 153 -54.08 -33.54 -1.94
C ALA A 153 -53.43 -34.27 -0.74
N LEU A 154 -52.61 -35.30 -1.00
CA LEU A 154 -51.82 -36.02 0.01
C LEU A 154 -50.53 -35.28 0.32
N SER A 155 -49.84 -34.82 -0.72
CA SER A 155 -48.61 -34.06 -0.62
C SER A 155 -48.45 -33.16 -1.84
N ALA A 156 -47.95 -31.95 -1.65
CA ALA A 156 -47.66 -31.02 -2.73
C ALA A 156 -46.37 -30.27 -2.39
N ARG A 157 -45.44 -30.20 -3.34
CA ARG A 157 -44.12 -29.59 -3.14
C ARG A 157 -43.62 -28.88 -4.39
N LEU A 158 -43.12 -27.67 -4.23
CA LEU A 158 -42.34 -26.94 -5.25
C LEU A 158 -40.87 -27.31 -5.07
N SER A 159 -40.20 -27.84 -6.10
CA SER A 159 -38.78 -28.17 -5.98
C SER A 159 -37.90 -26.92 -5.94
N PHE A 160 -38.27 -25.91 -6.73
CA PHE A 160 -37.58 -24.64 -6.90
C PHE A 160 -38.58 -23.58 -7.37
N ILE A 161 -38.43 -22.35 -6.89
CA ILE A 161 -39.07 -21.18 -7.47
C ILE A 161 -38.04 -20.05 -7.54
N SER A 162 -37.91 -19.41 -8.70
CA SER A 162 -37.23 -18.11 -8.82
C SER A 162 -38.19 -17.02 -9.27
N ILE A 163 -37.92 -15.81 -8.81
CA ILE A 163 -38.57 -14.58 -9.19
C ILE A 163 -37.46 -13.64 -9.66
N GLU A 164 -37.50 -13.25 -10.93
CA GLU A 164 -36.47 -12.44 -11.56
C GLU A 164 -37.06 -11.14 -12.10
N LEU A 165 -36.38 -10.02 -11.85
CA LEU A 165 -36.69 -8.71 -12.40
C LEU A 165 -35.83 -8.50 -13.65
N HIS A 166 -36.46 -8.45 -14.82
CA HIS A 166 -35.76 -8.22 -16.08
C HIS A 166 -36.46 -7.15 -16.93
N GLU A 167 -35.65 -6.39 -17.66
CA GLU A 167 -36.10 -5.58 -18.79
C GLU A 167 -36.11 -6.46 -20.05
N ARG A 168 -37.20 -6.40 -20.83
CA ARG A 168 -37.28 -7.16 -22.09
C ARG A 168 -36.62 -6.36 -23.22
N PRO A 169 -35.55 -6.85 -23.86
CA PRO A 169 -35.00 -6.18 -25.04
C PRO A 169 -35.97 -6.27 -26.22
N LEU A 170 -35.95 -5.26 -27.09
CA LEU A 170 -36.73 -5.24 -28.34
C LEU A 170 -36.41 -6.49 -29.18
N PRO A 171 -37.42 -7.16 -29.77
CA PRO A 171 -37.18 -8.22 -30.76
C PRO A 171 -36.32 -7.67 -31.92
N PRO A 172 -35.35 -8.46 -32.44
CA PRO A 172 -34.52 -8.01 -33.55
C PRO A 172 -35.39 -7.69 -34.78
N GLY A 173 -35.38 -6.43 -35.20
CA GLY A 173 -36.14 -5.92 -36.35
C GLY A 173 -37.42 -5.13 -36.02
N ALA A 174 -37.75 -4.91 -34.73
CA ALA A 174 -38.86 -4.05 -34.33
C ALA A 174 -38.49 -2.55 -34.42
N ASP A 175 -39.30 -1.75 -35.12
CA ASP A 175 -39.12 -0.29 -35.24
C ASP A 175 -39.71 0.44 -34.02
N PRO A 176 -38.88 1.12 -33.19
CA PRO A 176 -39.32 1.83 -31.99
C PRO A 176 -40.38 2.92 -32.28
N ALA A 177 -40.32 3.54 -33.46
CA ALA A 177 -41.22 4.63 -33.84
C ALA A 177 -42.60 4.12 -34.28
N ALA A 178 -42.68 2.92 -34.87
CA ALA A 178 -43.93 2.34 -35.35
C ALA A 178 -44.80 1.76 -34.22
N LEU A 179 -44.17 1.29 -33.13
CA LEU A 179 -44.85 0.75 -31.95
C LEU A 179 -45.29 1.84 -30.95
N ALA A 180 -44.71 3.04 -31.02
CA ALA A 180 -45.10 4.22 -30.24
C ALA A 180 -46.38 4.94 -30.75
N ALA A 181 -46.96 4.50 -31.88
CA ALA A 181 -48.05 5.18 -32.57
C ALA A 181 -49.49 4.89 -32.03
N ALA A 182 -49.64 4.36 -30.81
CA ALA A 182 -50.95 4.25 -30.14
C ALA A 182 -51.00 5.21 -28.92
N PRO A 183 -51.90 6.21 -28.89
CA PRO A 183 -51.82 7.34 -27.96
C PRO A 183 -52.38 7.01 -26.56
N PRO A 184 -51.95 7.73 -25.51
CA PRO A 184 -52.59 9.01 -25.15
C PRO A 184 -51.63 10.21 -25.32
N PRO A 185 -52.14 11.46 -25.27
CA PRO A 185 -51.57 12.60 -25.98
C PRO A 185 -50.29 13.16 -25.35
N GLU A 186 -49.44 13.69 -26.22
CA GLU A 186 -48.21 14.41 -25.92
C GLU A 186 -48.48 15.68 -25.09
N ALA A 187 -48.10 15.64 -23.81
CA ALA A 187 -47.39 16.71 -23.13
C ALA A 187 -46.71 16.09 -21.90
N GLU A 188 -45.38 16.15 -21.85
CA GLU A 188 -44.51 15.70 -20.75
C GLU A 188 -44.29 14.18 -20.61
N LEU A 189 -43.42 13.60 -21.44
CA LEU A 189 -42.69 12.38 -21.06
C LEU A 189 -41.18 12.59 -21.23
N PRO A 190 -40.37 12.37 -20.18
CA PRO A 190 -38.91 12.45 -20.26
C PRO A 190 -38.35 11.30 -21.12
N PRO A 191 -37.09 11.40 -21.60
CA PRO A 191 -36.46 10.34 -22.38
C PRO A 191 -36.46 9.02 -21.60
N LEU A 192 -36.57 7.90 -22.34
CA LEU A 192 -36.44 6.54 -21.82
C LEU A 192 -35.04 6.35 -21.19
N LEU A 193 -34.92 6.71 -19.91
CA LEU A 193 -33.91 6.14 -19.03
C LEU A 193 -34.28 4.66 -18.81
N PRO A 194 -33.29 3.75 -18.68
CA PRO A 194 -33.56 2.36 -18.31
C PRO A 194 -34.44 2.36 -17.06
N TYR A 195 -35.54 1.59 -17.09
CA TYR A 195 -36.49 1.53 -15.99
C TYR A 195 -35.93 0.62 -14.89
N SER A 196 -34.82 1.04 -14.28
CA SER A 196 -34.27 0.39 -13.09
C SER A 196 -35.14 0.78 -11.89
N TYR A 197 -35.78 -0.19 -11.21
CA TYR A 197 -36.54 0.05 -9.96
C TYR A 197 -35.71 0.71 -8.85
N VAL A 198 -34.39 0.65 -9.03
CA VAL A 198 -33.35 1.12 -8.15
C VAL A 198 -32.25 1.65 -9.06
N SER A 199 -31.75 2.87 -8.85
CA SER A 199 -30.64 3.38 -9.66
C SER A 199 -29.41 2.46 -9.56
N PRO A 200 -28.55 2.38 -10.59
CA PRO A 200 -27.29 1.63 -10.51
C PRO A 200 -26.48 2.00 -9.26
N GLU A 201 -26.45 3.30 -8.95
CA GLU A 201 -25.81 3.87 -7.76
C GLU A 201 -26.38 3.29 -6.45
N PHE A 202 -27.71 3.16 -6.34
CA PHE A 202 -28.36 2.56 -5.17
C PHE A 202 -28.20 1.03 -5.16
N ALA A 203 -28.17 0.35 -6.31
CA ALA A 203 -27.91 -1.09 -6.36
C ALA A 203 -26.50 -1.42 -5.85
N GLU A 204 -25.53 -0.54 -6.11
CA GLU A 204 -24.15 -0.66 -5.67
C GLU A 204 -23.94 -0.24 -4.21
N SER A 205 -24.57 0.85 -3.74
CA SER A 205 -24.25 1.46 -2.44
C SER A 205 -25.42 1.56 -1.45
N GLY A 206 -26.64 1.33 -1.90
CA GLY A 206 -27.86 1.41 -1.09
C GLY A 206 -28.09 0.19 -0.19
N ASN A 207 -29.05 0.32 0.72
CA ASN A 207 -29.41 -0.69 1.69
C ASN A 207 -30.94 -0.82 1.81
N MET A 208 -31.45 -1.88 2.46
CA MET A 208 -32.87 -2.05 2.77
C MET A 208 -33.02 -2.16 4.28
N VAL A 209 -34.00 -1.46 4.83
CA VAL A 209 -34.37 -1.57 6.23
C VAL A 209 -35.66 -2.36 6.38
N GLU A 210 -35.68 -3.33 7.30
CA GLU A 210 -36.88 -4.06 7.74
C GLU A 210 -37.12 -3.76 9.22
N LEU A 211 -38.28 -3.18 9.53
CA LEU A 211 -38.79 -3.08 10.88
C LEU A 211 -39.80 -4.21 11.09
N VAL A 212 -39.57 -5.03 12.11
CA VAL A 212 -40.51 -6.08 12.55
C VAL A 212 -40.99 -5.75 13.94
N VAL A 213 -42.31 -5.64 14.10
CA VAL A 213 -42.97 -5.54 15.39
C VAL A 213 -43.38 -6.94 15.82
N THR A 214 -42.79 -7.42 16.90
CA THR A 214 -42.98 -8.80 17.38
C THR A 214 -44.09 -8.91 18.41
N ASP A 215 -44.22 -7.93 19.30
CA ASP A 215 -45.31 -7.87 20.29
C ASP A 215 -45.48 -6.45 20.84
N ILE A 216 -46.73 -6.13 21.26
CA ILE A 216 -47.06 -4.97 22.09
C ILE A 216 -47.96 -5.46 23.21
N SER A 217 -47.45 -5.50 24.44
CA SER A 217 -48.18 -6.05 25.57
C SER A 217 -47.81 -5.39 26.90
N PRO A 218 -48.74 -5.33 27.88
CA PRO A 218 -50.18 -5.59 27.76
C PRO A 218 -50.96 -4.53 26.95
N LEU A 219 -52.07 -4.93 26.31
CA LEU A 219 -52.94 -4.03 25.54
C LEU A 219 -53.92 -3.26 26.47
N PRO A 220 -54.16 -1.96 26.23
CA PRO A 220 -55.16 -1.21 26.97
C PRO A 220 -56.58 -1.81 26.82
N PRO A 221 -57.35 -1.98 27.90
CA PRO A 221 -58.69 -2.58 27.81
C PRO A 221 -59.68 -1.73 27.00
N GLN A 222 -59.49 -0.41 26.99
CA GLN A 222 -60.25 0.53 26.16
C GLN A 222 -60.00 0.32 24.66
N LEU A 223 -58.78 -0.08 24.26
CA LEU A 223 -58.45 -0.42 22.87
C LEU A 223 -59.27 -1.63 22.39
N LEU A 224 -59.43 -2.65 23.24
CA LEU A 224 -60.26 -3.82 22.95
C LEU A 224 -61.74 -3.42 22.79
N THR A 225 -62.23 -2.56 23.68
CA THR A 225 -63.61 -2.06 23.65
C THR A 225 -63.89 -1.26 22.37
N ALA A 226 -62.96 -0.42 21.94
CA ALA A 226 -63.03 0.34 20.70
C ALA A 226 -63.00 -0.57 19.45
N SER A 227 -62.23 -1.65 19.50
CA SER A 227 -62.22 -2.68 18.46
C SER A 227 -63.58 -3.38 18.35
N ASP A 228 -64.16 -3.81 19.46
CA ASP A 228 -65.46 -4.48 19.49
C ASP A 228 -66.57 -3.56 18.96
N LEU A 229 -66.56 -2.27 19.33
CA LEU A 229 -67.51 -1.26 18.85
C LEU A 229 -67.43 -1.02 17.34
N SER A 230 -66.22 -1.01 16.78
CA SER A 230 -65.98 -0.78 15.35
C SER A 230 -66.06 -2.05 14.49
N GLY A 231 -66.33 -3.20 15.11
CA GLY A 231 -66.39 -4.50 14.43
C GLY A 231 -65.02 -5.03 14.01
N GLY A 232 -63.98 -4.80 14.81
CA GLY A 232 -62.60 -5.22 14.55
C GLY A 232 -61.84 -4.32 13.59
N LYS A 233 -62.29 -3.08 13.37
CA LYS A 233 -61.71 -2.14 12.40
C LYS A 233 -60.74 -1.13 13.03
N VAL A 234 -60.08 -1.52 14.12
CA VAL A 234 -59.00 -0.79 14.76
C VAL A 234 -57.68 -1.47 14.43
N ALA A 235 -56.71 -0.70 13.96
CA ALA A 235 -55.33 -1.14 13.76
C ALA A 235 -54.40 -0.34 14.67
N VAL A 236 -53.26 -0.93 15.04
CA VAL A 236 -52.18 -0.24 15.75
C VAL A 236 -50.99 -0.20 14.82
N SER A 237 -50.46 0.99 14.58
CA SER A 237 -49.28 1.16 13.76
C SER A 237 -48.09 1.56 14.63
N ALA A 238 -46.92 1.01 14.34
CA ALA A 238 -45.65 1.39 14.94
C ALA A 238 -44.71 1.92 13.85
N GLY A 239 -44.04 3.02 14.12
CA GLY A 239 -43.20 3.72 13.15
C GLY A 239 -41.82 4.08 13.71
N ILE A 240 -40.83 4.16 12.82
CA ILE A 240 -39.51 4.72 13.11
C ILE A 240 -39.13 5.68 11.99
N LYS A 241 -38.56 6.83 12.37
CA LYS A 241 -37.94 7.77 11.44
C LYS A 241 -36.43 7.67 11.54
N LEU A 242 -35.78 7.34 10.42
CA LEU A 242 -34.33 7.28 10.36
C LEU A 242 -33.72 8.69 10.16
N PRO A 243 -32.51 8.94 10.69
CA PRO A 243 -31.81 10.23 10.55
C PRO A 243 -31.38 10.51 9.10
N GLY A 244 -30.84 11.70 8.83
CA GLY A 244 -30.24 12.02 7.53
C GLY A 244 -31.20 12.14 6.35
N GLY A 245 -32.50 12.39 6.60
CA GLY A 245 -33.52 12.35 5.54
C GLY A 245 -33.90 10.93 5.10
N GLY A 246 -33.56 9.92 5.90
CA GLY A 246 -33.91 8.52 5.66
C GLY A 246 -35.43 8.23 5.67
N PRO A 247 -35.82 7.02 5.23
CA PRO A 247 -37.23 6.64 5.14
C PRO A 247 -37.89 6.59 6.51
N THR A 248 -39.20 6.87 6.52
CA THR A 248 -40.05 6.57 7.68
C THR A 248 -40.67 5.20 7.47
N VAL A 249 -40.35 4.24 8.34
CA VAL A 249 -40.85 2.86 8.23
C VAL A 249 -42.02 2.71 9.18
N VAL A 250 -43.23 2.53 8.65
CA VAL A 250 -44.46 2.34 9.44
C VAL A 250 -45.03 0.95 9.21
N VAL A 251 -45.14 0.18 10.29
CA VAL A 251 -45.73 -1.16 10.34
C VAL A 251 -47.14 -1.06 10.91
N THR A 252 -48.13 -1.69 10.29
CA THR A 252 -49.52 -1.70 10.78
C THR A 252 -49.93 -3.10 11.23
N LEU A 253 -50.31 -3.23 12.50
CA LEU A 253 -50.81 -4.45 13.14
C LEU A 253 -52.34 -4.41 13.22
N GLN A 254 -52.99 -5.44 12.70
CA GLN A 254 -54.44 -5.59 12.81
C GLN A 254 -54.82 -6.17 14.18
N LEU A 255 -55.93 -5.72 14.76
CA LEU A 255 -56.45 -6.23 16.03
C LEU A 255 -57.53 -7.29 15.76
N ALA A 256 -57.23 -8.56 16.00
CA ALA A 256 -58.14 -9.68 15.75
C ALA A 256 -58.23 -10.61 16.98
N GLY A 257 -59.45 -10.98 17.38
CA GLY A 257 -59.66 -11.90 18.51
C GLY A 257 -59.10 -11.40 19.85
N GLY A 258 -59.05 -10.08 20.04
CA GLY A 258 -58.52 -9.44 21.25
C GLY A 258 -56.98 -9.41 21.36
N ARG A 259 -56.26 -9.70 20.28
CA ARG A 259 -54.79 -9.62 20.21
C ARG A 259 -54.34 -8.94 18.92
N LEU A 260 -53.17 -8.30 18.96
CA LEU A 260 -52.53 -7.80 17.74
C LEU A 260 -52.01 -8.99 16.93
N VAL A 261 -52.26 -8.96 15.63
CA VAL A 261 -51.68 -9.91 14.68
C VAL A 261 -50.21 -9.55 14.50
N ALA A 262 -49.34 -10.28 15.17
CA ALA A 262 -47.89 -10.15 15.12
C ALA A 262 -47.25 -11.54 14.86
N PRO A 263 -46.03 -11.62 14.27
CA PRO A 263 -45.20 -10.50 13.86
C PRO A 263 -45.75 -9.77 12.63
N ALA A 264 -45.57 -8.46 12.59
CA ALA A 264 -45.86 -7.63 11.42
C ALA A 264 -44.58 -6.92 11.00
N LEU A 265 -44.37 -6.76 9.69
CA LEU A 265 -43.14 -6.16 9.16
C LEU A 265 -43.41 -5.13 8.07
N ARG A 266 -42.45 -4.23 7.87
CA ARG A 266 -42.39 -3.28 6.76
C ARG A 266 -40.93 -3.11 6.33
N ARG A 267 -40.72 -3.15 5.02
CA ARG A 267 -39.45 -2.95 4.33
C ARG A 267 -39.46 -1.63 3.56
N GLU A 268 -38.39 -0.87 3.68
CA GLU A 268 -38.17 0.38 2.94
C GLU A 268 -36.72 0.46 2.42
N GLN A 269 -36.52 1.27 1.38
CA GLN A 269 -35.19 1.56 0.82
C GLN A 269 -34.45 2.59 1.67
N LEU A 270 -33.18 2.30 1.98
CA LEU A 270 -32.28 3.18 2.71
C LEU A 270 -31.14 3.63 1.79
N SER A 271 -31.02 4.93 1.53
CA SER A 271 -29.92 5.49 0.73
C SER A 271 -28.58 5.36 1.45
N SER A 272 -27.48 5.42 0.70
CA SER A 272 -26.12 5.39 1.25
C SER A 272 -25.85 6.57 2.20
N GLU A 273 -26.34 7.77 1.86
CA GLU A 273 -26.28 8.95 2.72
C GLU A 273 -27.01 8.72 4.05
N ALA A 274 -28.26 8.24 4.00
CA ALA A 274 -29.04 7.97 5.20
C ALA A 274 -28.47 6.80 6.04
N ALA A 275 -27.82 5.82 5.41
CA ALA A 275 -27.10 4.76 6.12
C ALA A 275 -25.86 5.29 6.86
N THR A 276 -25.14 6.23 6.25
CA THR A 276 -23.97 6.90 6.86
C THR A 276 -24.41 7.80 8.03
N GLU A 277 -25.49 8.55 7.86
CA GLU A 277 -26.09 9.34 8.95
C GLU A 277 -26.62 8.47 10.08
N LEU A 278 -27.23 7.32 9.76
CA LEU A 278 -27.63 6.33 10.76
C LEU A 278 -26.44 5.77 11.53
N GLN A 279 -25.31 5.54 10.85
CA GLN A 279 -24.06 5.13 11.48
C GLN A 279 -23.61 6.17 12.52
N PHE A 280 -23.45 7.43 12.11
CA PHE A 280 -23.01 8.50 13.01
C PHE A 280 -23.97 8.69 14.19
N TYR A 281 -25.28 8.65 13.92
CA TYR A 281 -26.30 8.78 14.95
C TYR A 281 -26.21 7.69 16.03
N LEU A 282 -25.96 6.44 15.62
CA LEU A 282 -25.77 5.32 16.55
C LEU A 282 -24.43 5.40 17.30
N GLU A 283 -23.37 5.91 16.66
CA GLU A 283 -22.04 6.09 17.25
C GLU A 283 -22.06 7.12 18.37
N ASP A 284 -22.77 8.24 18.16
CA ASP A 284 -23.05 9.29 19.14
C ASP A 284 -23.92 8.80 20.32
N GLY A 285 -24.42 7.56 20.25
CA GLY A 285 -25.24 6.96 21.29
C GLY A 285 -26.63 7.57 21.39
N LEU A 286 -27.11 8.21 20.32
CA LEU A 286 -28.43 8.83 20.29
C LEU A 286 -29.53 7.75 20.14
N PRO A 287 -30.62 7.82 20.92
CA PRO A 287 -31.69 6.83 20.89
C PRO A 287 -32.55 6.96 19.63
N LEU A 288 -32.77 5.83 18.94
CA LEU A 288 -33.80 5.78 17.89
C LEU A 288 -35.19 5.82 18.53
N GLN A 289 -36.03 6.74 18.04
CA GLN A 289 -37.39 6.95 18.54
C GLN A 289 -38.38 6.09 17.76
N LEU A 290 -39.12 5.24 18.46
CA LEU A 290 -40.18 4.40 17.93
C LEU A 290 -41.53 4.96 18.39
N GLU A 291 -42.40 5.29 17.46
CA GLU A 291 -43.74 5.81 17.76
C GLU A 291 -44.78 4.71 17.58
N VAL A 292 -45.84 4.73 18.38
CA VAL A 292 -46.99 3.83 18.27
C VAL A 292 -48.26 4.66 18.28
N ALA A 293 -49.16 4.45 17.34
CA ALA A 293 -50.46 5.11 17.29
C ALA A 293 -51.53 4.13 16.82
N ARG A 294 -52.79 4.36 17.19
CA ARG A 294 -53.92 3.55 16.69
C ARG A 294 -54.62 4.26 15.53
N TYR A 295 -55.29 3.50 14.68
CA TYR A 295 -56.07 4.02 13.55
C TYR A 295 -57.37 3.25 13.40
N VAL A 296 -58.44 3.96 13.04
CA VAL A 296 -59.75 3.38 12.74
C VAL A 296 -59.97 3.41 11.24
N THR A 297 -60.27 2.26 10.64
CA THR A 297 -60.49 2.11 9.19
C THR A 297 -61.97 2.06 8.79
N ALA A 298 -62.88 2.20 9.75
CA ALA A 298 -64.32 2.16 9.50
C ALA A 298 -64.89 3.53 9.11
N GLU A 299 -65.48 3.62 7.91
CA GLU A 299 -66.02 4.87 7.33
C GLU A 299 -67.09 5.58 8.20
N HIS A 300 -67.76 4.88 9.11
CA HIS A 300 -68.83 5.42 9.95
C HIS A 300 -68.39 5.78 11.38
N PHE A 301 -67.10 5.58 11.70
CA PHE A 301 -66.55 5.82 13.02
C PHE A 301 -65.45 6.88 12.98
N ASN A 302 -65.31 7.67 14.04
CA ASN A 302 -64.17 8.58 14.25
C ASN A 302 -63.43 8.32 15.56
N ASP A 303 -62.18 8.76 15.66
CA ASP A 303 -61.32 8.58 16.83
C ASP A 303 -60.86 9.92 17.42
N PRO A 304 -61.67 10.58 18.26
CA PRO A 304 -61.26 11.82 18.94
C PRO A 304 -60.23 11.59 20.06
N ALA A 305 -59.95 10.33 20.43
CA ALA A 305 -58.96 9.97 21.44
C ALA A 305 -57.60 9.56 20.83
N TRP A 306 -57.40 9.74 19.52
CA TRP A 306 -56.17 9.36 18.80
C TRP A 306 -54.89 9.87 19.48
N GLU A 307 -54.85 11.16 19.84
CA GLU A 307 -53.69 11.79 20.48
C GLU A 307 -53.29 11.12 21.81
N ALA A 308 -54.26 10.58 22.56
CA ALA A 308 -53.98 9.88 23.81
C ALA A 308 -53.31 8.51 23.59
N TYR A 309 -53.54 7.90 22.42
CA TYR A 309 -52.94 6.62 22.03
C TYR A 309 -51.69 6.77 21.17
N HIS A 310 -51.24 8.01 20.93
CA HIS A 310 -49.94 8.29 20.32
C HIS A 310 -48.86 8.24 21.40
N ALA A 311 -48.05 7.19 21.35
CA ALA A 311 -46.99 6.90 22.31
C ALA A 311 -45.62 6.84 21.61
N VAL A 312 -44.57 6.96 22.40
CA VAL A 312 -43.17 6.86 21.97
C VAL A 312 -42.37 5.97 22.91
N ALA A 313 -41.39 5.27 22.34
CA ALA A 313 -40.41 4.44 23.00
C ALA A 313 -39.01 4.79 22.47
N ALA A 314 -38.06 5.06 23.37
CA ALA A 314 -36.67 5.33 23.03
C ALA A 314 -35.84 4.03 23.09
N ALA A 315 -35.16 3.68 22.01
CA ALA A 315 -34.28 2.51 21.95
C ALA A 315 -32.81 2.88 22.29
N SER A 316 -32.53 3.13 23.59
CA SER A 316 -31.34 3.87 24.06
C SER A 316 -29.96 3.19 24.08
N PRO A 317 -29.77 1.88 23.87
CA PRO A 317 -28.62 1.46 23.05
C PRO A 317 -28.87 0.16 22.29
N SER A 318 -30.11 -0.32 22.24
CA SER A 318 -30.46 -1.66 21.74
C SER A 318 -30.02 -1.90 20.29
N PHE A 319 -29.92 -0.84 19.50
CA PHE A 319 -29.46 -0.90 18.11
C PHE A 319 -27.97 -0.59 17.91
N ARG A 320 -27.19 -0.30 18.97
CA ARG A 320 -25.72 -0.15 18.87
C ARG A 320 -25.03 -1.44 18.41
N CYS A 321 -25.69 -2.60 18.56
CA CYS A 321 -25.20 -3.86 17.99
C CYS A 321 -25.01 -3.80 16.47
N LEU A 322 -25.72 -2.93 15.75
CA LEU A 322 -25.53 -2.70 14.31
C LEU A 322 -24.18 -2.05 13.95
N LEU A 323 -23.47 -1.48 14.94
CA LEU A 323 -22.12 -0.95 14.76
C LEU A 323 -21.03 -2.04 14.86
N SER A 324 -21.40 -3.29 15.17
CA SER A 324 -20.44 -4.38 15.09
C SER A 324 -20.20 -4.79 13.64
N ALA A 325 -18.95 -5.05 13.28
CA ALA A 325 -18.57 -5.40 11.92
C ALA A 325 -19.36 -6.64 11.44
N GLY A 326 -20.05 -6.51 10.31
CA GLY A 326 -20.89 -7.56 9.74
C GLY A 326 -22.30 -7.69 10.34
N ALA A 327 -22.67 -6.91 11.36
CA ALA A 327 -24.02 -6.99 11.92
C ALA A 327 -25.08 -6.40 10.98
N THR A 328 -26.11 -7.20 10.71
CA THR A 328 -27.25 -6.85 9.86
C THR A 328 -28.55 -6.76 10.63
N SER A 329 -28.57 -7.06 11.94
CA SER A 329 -29.80 -7.02 12.72
C SER A 329 -29.57 -6.63 14.17
N GLY A 330 -30.54 -5.92 14.75
CA GLY A 330 -30.61 -5.62 16.17
C GLY A 330 -32.01 -5.87 16.71
N VAL A 331 -32.10 -6.22 17.99
CA VAL A 331 -33.38 -6.48 18.67
C VAL A 331 -33.49 -5.57 19.88
N ALA A 332 -34.67 -4.98 20.07
CA ALA A 332 -35.01 -4.19 21.23
C ALA A 332 -36.26 -4.78 21.88
N GLU A 333 -36.09 -5.36 23.06
CA GLU A 333 -37.17 -5.97 23.83
C GLU A 333 -37.55 -5.10 25.03
N GLY A 334 -38.83 -5.10 25.34
CA GLY A 334 -39.37 -4.53 26.57
C GLY A 334 -39.34 -3.00 26.63
N LEU A 335 -39.36 -2.31 25.49
CA LEU A 335 -39.29 -0.85 25.42
C LEU A 335 -40.56 -0.22 26.02
N PRO A 336 -40.45 0.63 27.05
CA PRO A 336 -41.63 1.23 27.67
C PRO A 336 -42.29 2.26 26.76
N LEU A 337 -43.60 2.17 26.58
CA LEU A 337 -44.39 3.16 25.85
C LEU A 337 -44.80 4.31 26.77
N THR A 338 -44.50 5.54 26.35
CA THR A 338 -44.81 6.79 27.06
C THR A 338 -45.58 7.75 26.16
N SER A 339 -46.31 8.72 26.71
CA SER A 339 -47.04 9.71 25.90
C SER A 339 -46.14 10.47 24.91
N PHE A 340 -46.48 10.45 23.61
CA PHE A 340 -45.77 11.26 22.61
C PHE A 340 -45.97 12.75 22.86
N ALA A 341 -47.16 13.17 23.27
CA ALA A 341 -47.45 14.57 23.59
C ALA A 341 -46.58 15.10 24.74
N ALA A 342 -46.38 14.29 25.79
CA ALA A 342 -45.49 14.63 26.89
C ALA A 342 -44.02 14.66 26.46
N PHE A 343 -43.59 13.70 25.64
CA PHE A 343 -42.25 13.67 25.06
C PHE A 343 -41.96 14.89 24.17
N ALA A 344 -42.88 15.22 23.27
CA ALA A 344 -42.75 16.35 22.36
C ALA A 344 -42.70 17.69 23.13
N ALA A 345 -43.48 17.82 24.20
CA ALA A 345 -43.42 19.00 25.08
C ALA A 345 -42.08 19.14 25.82
N ALA A 346 -41.44 18.02 26.19
CA ALA A 346 -40.14 18.00 26.85
C ALA A 346 -38.96 18.23 25.88
N ALA A 347 -39.10 17.83 24.61
CA ALA A 347 -38.04 17.89 23.59
C ALA A 347 -37.90 19.27 22.88
N GLY A 348 -38.83 20.21 23.08
CA GLY A 348 -38.78 21.58 22.51
C GLY A 348 -39.49 21.74 21.15
N GLU A 349 -39.60 22.99 20.66
CA GLU A 349 -40.23 23.32 19.36
C GLU A 349 -39.43 22.69 18.20
N GLY A 350 -40.00 21.66 17.56
CA GLY A 350 -39.39 21.04 16.37
C GLY A 350 -39.57 19.52 16.22
N THR A 351 -40.02 18.82 17.27
CA THR A 351 -40.25 17.36 17.22
C THR A 351 -41.44 17.03 16.31
N LYS A 352 -41.17 16.53 15.11
CA LYS A 352 -42.20 16.12 14.13
C LYS A 352 -42.46 14.62 14.25
N SER A 353 -43.71 14.27 14.54
CA SER A 353 -44.25 12.89 14.53
C SER A 353 -43.91 12.17 13.22
N CYS A 354 -43.44 10.93 13.31
CA CYS A 354 -43.30 10.04 12.16
C CYS A 354 -44.62 9.34 11.80
N MET A 355 -45.60 9.34 12.71
CA MET A 355 -46.93 8.79 12.49
C MET A 355 -47.82 9.80 11.74
N PRO A 356 -48.60 9.36 10.73
CA PRO A 356 -49.54 10.23 10.04
C PRO A 356 -50.66 10.71 10.98
N PRO A 357 -51.05 12.00 10.96
CA PRO A 357 -52.11 12.50 11.81
C PRO A 357 -53.45 11.83 11.43
N TYR A 358 -54.29 11.56 12.43
CA TYR A 358 -55.61 11.01 12.17
C TYR A 358 -56.51 12.02 11.46
N THR A 359 -57.05 11.63 10.31
CA THR A 359 -58.05 12.41 9.56
C THR A 359 -59.42 11.76 9.71
N PRO A 360 -60.43 12.48 10.24
CA PRO A 360 -61.77 11.92 10.40
C PRO A 360 -62.44 11.70 9.03
N PRO A 361 -63.27 10.66 8.87
CA PRO A 361 -63.96 10.40 7.61
C PRO A 361 -64.96 11.53 7.27
N PRO A 362 -65.15 11.84 5.97
CA PRO A 362 -66.07 12.88 5.54
C PRO A 362 -67.54 12.46 5.78
N GLY A 363 -68.24 13.10 6.72
CA GLY A 363 -69.67 12.87 6.98
C GLY A 363 -70.03 12.79 8.47
N LYS A 364 -71.25 12.34 8.79
CA LYS A 364 -71.67 12.06 10.17
C LYS A 364 -71.09 10.72 10.63
N SER A 365 -70.17 10.74 11.58
CA SER A 365 -69.51 9.57 12.16
C SER A 365 -69.75 9.49 13.68
N LYS A 366 -69.61 8.28 14.24
CA LYS A 366 -69.73 8.02 15.69
C LYS A 366 -68.36 7.84 16.33
N PRO A 367 -68.09 8.40 17.52
CA PRO A 367 -66.81 8.19 18.21
C PRO A 367 -66.67 6.74 18.70
N ILE A 368 -65.51 6.14 18.46
CA ILE A 368 -65.14 4.83 19.04
C ILE A 368 -64.79 4.94 20.53
N GLU A 369 -64.30 6.10 20.95
CA GLU A 369 -63.91 6.44 22.31
C GLU A 369 -63.86 7.98 22.39
N GLU A 370 -64.36 8.57 23.48
CA GLU A 370 -64.24 10.00 23.73
C GLU A 370 -62.82 10.34 24.20
N SER A 371 -62.36 11.57 23.94
CA SER A 371 -61.02 12.00 24.38
C SER A 371 -60.90 11.89 25.92
N PRO A 372 -59.90 11.16 26.46
CA PRO A 372 -59.78 10.96 27.89
C PRO A 372 -59.46 12.27 28.62
N ALA A 373 -60.17 12.54 29.71
CA ALA A 373 -59.94 13.72 30.53
C ALA A 373 -58.53 13.66 31.19
N GLY A 374 -57.72 14.70 30.99
CA GLY A 374 -56.43 14.87 31.67
C GLY A 374 -55.19 14.35 30.92
N GLY A 375 -55.25 14.08 29.61
CA GLY A 375 -54.06 13.79 28.79
C GLY A 375 -53.33 12.48 29.12
N VAL A 376 -54.00 11.57 29.82
CA VAL A 376 -53.42 10.28 30.25
C VAL A 376 -53.25 9.35 29.04
N CYS A 377 -52.03 8.89 28.79
CA CYS A 377 -51.74 7.90 27.76
C CYS A 377 -52.13 6.48 28.24
N PRO A 378 -53.08 5.78 27.56
CA PRO A 378 -53.52 4.45 28.00
C PRO A 378 -52.44 3.37 27.90
N TRP A 379 -51.50 3.49 26.97
CA TRP A 379 -50.34 2.60 26.86
C TRP A 379 -49.45 2.67 28.10
N GLU A 380 -49.14 3.89 28.54
CA GLU A 380 -48.30 4.16 29.71
C GLU A 380 -48.98 3.69 31.00
N LYS A 381 -50.28 3.96 31.16
CA LYS A 381 -51.07 3.57 32.34
C LYS A 381 -51.09 2.05 32.58
N VAL A 382 -51.10 1.27 31.50
CA VAL A 382 -51.15 -0.20 31.56
C VAL A 382 -49.73 -0.80 31.57
N GLY A 383 -48.69 0.03 31.45
CA GLY A 383 -47.30 -0.41 31.43
C GLY A 383 -46.95 -1.20 30.17
N ALA A 384 -47.55 -0.82 29.04
CA ALA A 384 -47.34 -1.48 27.76
C ALA A 384 -45.88 -1.38 27.29
N ARG A 385 -45.38 -2.49 26.76
CA ARG A 385 -44.01 -2.63 26.24
C ARG A 385 -44.05 -3.01 24.76
N LEU A 386 -43.12 -2.44 24.00
CA LEU A 386 -42.91 -2.69 22.59
C LEU A 386 -41.68 -3.58 22.39
N ASN A 387 -41.85 -4.66 21.63
CA ASN A 387 -40.76 -5.53 21.19
C ASN A 387 -40.59 -5.41 19.67
N VAL A 388 -39.41 -4.95 19.22
CA VAL A 388 -39.09 -4.76 17.81
C VAL A 388 -37.76 -5.38 17.44
N SER A 389 -37.65 -5.86 16.20
CA SER A 389 -36.37 -6.16 15.58
C SER A 389 -36.18 -5.30 14.34
N PHE A 390 -34.94 -4.87 14.13
CA PHE A 390 -34.52 -4.04 13.03
C PHE A 390 -33.50 -4.81 12.21
N ARG A 391 -33.69 -4.94 10.90
CA ARG A 391 -32.75 -5.64 10.00
C ARG A 391 -32.36 -4.77 8.82
N LEU A 392 -31.12 -4.95 8.36
CA LEU A 392 -30.52 -4.27 7.22
C LEU A 392 -30.01 -5.30 6.21
N ALA A 393 -30.30 -5.11 4.92
CA ALA A 393 -29.86 -6.06 3.88
C ALA A 393 -28.34 -6.16 3.77
N ARG A 394 -27.63 -5.07 4.04
CA ARG A 394 -26.17 -5.00 4.16
C ARG A 394 -25.79 -4.45 5.54
N PRO A 395 -24.69 -4.91 6.15
CA PRO A 395 -24.24 -4.35 7.41
C PRO A 395 -23.79 -2.90 7.23
N ILE A 396 -24.02 -2.05 8.24
CA ILE A 396 -23.56 -0.65 8.22
C ILE A 396 -22.04 -0.60 8.14
N ILE A 397 -21.38 -1.45 8.95
CA ILE A 397 -19.94 -1.65 8.92
C ILE A 397 -19.68 -3.02 8.28
N PRO A 398 -19.07 -3.08 7.08
CA PRO A 398 -18.78 -4.36 6.43
C PRO A 398 -17.88 -5.23 7.31
N PRO A 399 -18.03 -6.56 7.26
CA PRO A 399 -17.12 -7.45 7.96
C PRO A 399 -15.72 -7.28 7.37
N TRP A 400 -14.70 -7.38 8.23
CA TRP A 400 -13.32 -7.33 7.77
C TRP A 400 -13.07 -8.42 6.73
N GLN A 401 -12.45 -8.04 5.63
CA GLN A 401 -11.91 -8.97 4.64
C GLN A 401 -10.44 -8.62 4.41
N PRO A 402 -9.56 -9.63 4.27
CA PRO A 402 -8.18 -9.37 3.91
C PRO A 402 -8.15 -8.70 2.54
N PRO A 403 -7.31 -7.66 2.34
CA PRO A 403 -7.16 -7.05 1.04
C PRO A 403 -6.79 -8.11 -0.02
N PRO A 404 -7.45 -8.09 -1.19
CA PRO A 404 -7.20 -9.10 -2.22
C PRO A 404 -5.74 -9.02 -2.69
N PRO A 405 -5.11 -10.14 -3.05
CA PRO A 405 -3.76 -10.10 -3.58
C PRO A 405 -3.73 -9.33 -4.92
N PRO A 406 -2.63 -8.61 -5.21
CA PRO A 406 -2.50 -7.84 -6.44
C PRO A 406 -2.48 -8.78 -7.66
N PRO A 407 -2.92 -8.31 -8.84
CA PRO A 407 -3.03 -9.14 -10.05
C PRO A 407 -1.68 -9.68 -10.53
N ARG A 408 -0.58 -8.98 -10.22
CA ARG A 408 0.81 -9.41 -10.46
C ARG A 408 1.60 -9.26 -9.18
N SER A 409 2.42 -10.26 -8.86
CA SER A 409 3.28 -10.18 -7.68
C SER A 409 4.53 -9.35 -7.96
N LEU A 410 5.13 -8.75 -6.92
CA LEU A 410 6.35 -7.95 -7.09
C LEU A 410 7.51 -8.79 -7.69
N LEU A 411 7.59 -10.07 -7.36
CA LEU A 411 8.64 -10.98 -7.88
C LEU A 411 8.47 -11.30 -9.37
N GLU A 412 7.24 -11.24 -9.88
CA GLU A 412 6.99 -11.34 -11.32
C GLU A 412 7.39 -10.05 -12.05
N MET A 413 7.18 -8.90 -11.40
CA MET A 413 7.55 -7.59 -11.94
C MET A 413 9.06 -7.35 -11.89
N ILE A 414 9.73 -7.78 -10.82
CA ILE A 414 11.16 -7.63 -10.58
C ILE A 414 11.72 -9.00 -10.20
N PRO A 415 12.13 -9.82 -11.19
CA PRO A 415 12.71 -11.12 -10.93
C PRO A 415 14.06 -10.99 -10.20
N PRO A 416 14.32 -11.84 -9.18
CA PRO A 416 15.61 -11.86 -8.50
C PRO A 416 16.72 -12.28 -9.48
N ARG A 417 17.85 -11.59 -9.44
CA ARG A 417 19.02 -11.91 -10.26
C ARG A 417 19.79 -13.07 -9.66
N ASP A 418 19.99 -14.11 -10.47
CA ASP A 418 20.88 -15.21 -10.13
C ASP A 418 22.34 -14.76 -10.35
N LEU A 419 23.04 -14.46 -9.26
CA LEU A 419 24.46 -14.09 -9.27
C LEU A 419 25.39 -15.32 -9.31
N THR A 420 24.86 -16.55 -9.39
CA THR A 420 25.71 -17.75 -9.45
C THR A 420 26.41 -17.84 -10.82
N PRO A 421 27.75 -17.81 -10.88
CA PRO A 421 28.46 -17.93 -12.15
C PRO A 421 28.28 -19.36 -12.69
N LYS A 422 27.70 -19.50 -13.88
CA LYS A 422 27.59 -20.80 -14.56
C LYS A 422 28.99 -21.35 -14.85
N PRO A 423 29.31 -22.61 -14.46
CA PRO A 423 30.62 -23.18 -14.75
C PRO A 423 30.82 -23.34 -16.27
N PRO A 424 32.03 -23.09 -16.80
CA PRO A 424 32.31 -23.31 -18.21
C PRO A 424 32.22 -24.81 -18.55
N PRO A 425 31.81 -25.17 -19.79
CA PRO A 425 31.77 -26.57 -20.22
C PRO A 425 33.18 -27.18 -20.22
N THR A 426 33.34 -28.37 -19.63
CA THR A 426 34.62 -29.09 -19.57
C THR A 426 35.07 -29.54 -20.96
N THR A 427 36.29 -29.18 -21.38
CA THR A 427 36.88 -29.61 -22.66
C THR A 427 37.64 -30.93 -22.52
N ALA A 428 37.84 -31.71 -23.60
CA ALA A 428 38.67 -32.93 -23.53
C ALA A 428 40.15 -32.63 -23.19
N ALA A 429 40.61 -31.39 -23.40
CA ALA A 429 41.91 -30.93 -22.93
C ALA A 429 41.97 -30.87 -21.39
N ASP A 430 40.89 -30.41 -20.75
CA ASP A 430 40.78 -30.36 -19.29
C ASP A 430 40.67 -31.76 -18.68
N GLU A 431 39.93 -32.68 -19.34
CA GLU A 431 39.87 -34.09 -18.97
C GLU A 431 41.25 -34.77 -19.10
N PHE A 432 42.00 -34.49 -20.16
CA PHE A 432 43.36 -35.01 -20.34
C PHE A 432 44.30 -34.49 -19.25
N LYS A 433 44.29 -33.18 -18.97
CA LYS A 433 45.05 -32.58 -17.86
C LYS A 433 44.67 -33.18 -16.51
N ALA A 434 43.37 -33.42 -16.25
CA ALA A 434 42.90 -34.08 -15.03
C ALA A 434 43.46 -35.50 -14.90
N LYS A 435 43.45 -36.31 -15.97
CA LYS A 435 44.03 -37.66 -15.94
C LYS A 435 45.55 -37.65 -15.79
N VAL A 436 46.26 -36.71 -16.42
CA VAL A 436 47.71 -36.52 -16.21
C VAL A 436 48.01 -36.27 -14.73
N ARG A 437 47.22 -35.43 -14.05
CA ARG A 437 47.36 -35.17 -12.61
C ARG A 437 47.16 -36.43 -11.76
N VAL A 438 46.17 -37.25 -12.08
CA VAL A 438 45.92 -38.53 -11.39
C VAL A 438 47.09 -39.50 -11.58
N VAL A 439 47.58 -39.66 -12.82
CA VAL A 439 48.72 -40.54 -13.12
C VAL A 439 50.00 -40.06 -12.43
N ALA A 440 50.26 -38.76 -12.41
CA ALA A 440 51.42 -38.18 -11.75
C ALA A 440 51.38 -38.37 -10.23
N ARG A 441 50.21 -38.21 -9.59
CA ARG A 441 50.04 -38.48 -8.15
C ARG A 441 50.27 -39.96 -7.83
N ALA A 442 49.70 -40.86 -8.64
CA ALA A 442 49.93 -42.29 -8.48
C ALA A 442 51.41 -42.67 -8.63
N LEU A 443 52.12 -42.10 -9.62
CA LEU A 443 53.57 -42.29 -9.78
C LEU A 443 54.36 -41.74 -8.59
N ALA A 444 53.96 -40.60 -8.05
CA ALA A 444 54.60 -40.01 -6.87
C ALA A 444 54.39 -40.86 -5.60
N GLU A 445 53.22 -41.48 -5.42
CA GLU A 445 52.95 -42.40 -4.31
C GLU A 445 53.77 -43.69 -4.41
N GLU A 446 53.88 -44.29 -5.59
CA GLU A 446 54.72 -45.49 -5.81
C GLU A 446 56.21 -45.15 -5.62
N TYR A 447 56.65 -43.98 -6.08
CA TYR A 447 58.00 -43.49 -5.82
C TYR A 447 58.25 -43.24 -4.33
N LYS A 448 57.24 -42.78 -3.58
CA LYS A 448 57.27 -42.62 -2.12
C LYS A 448 57.33 -43.97 -1.40
N ALA A 449 56.62 -44.99 -1.88
CA ALA A 449 56.66 -46.33 -1.31
C ALA A 449 58.02 -47.03 -1.47
N LEU A 450 58.80 -46.65 -2.48
CA LEU A 450 60.18 -47.10 -2.70
C LEU A 450 61.24 -46.37 -1.85
N LEU A 451 60.84 -45.31 -1.12
CA LEU A 451 61.71 -44.66 -0.14
C LEU A 451 61.68 -45.45 1.18
N PRO A 452 62.83 -45.76 1.81
CA PRO A 452 62.82 -46.32 3.16
C PRO A 452 62.11 -45.34 4.11
N PRO A 453 61.34 -45.84 5.10
CA PRO A 453 60.65 -44.98 6.05
C PRO A 453 61.67 -44.06 6.73
N PRO A 454 61.34 -42.78 6.99
CA PRO A 454 62.22 -41.91 7.75
C PRO A 454 62.44 -42.56 9.13
N GLY A 455 63.70 -42.84 9.45
CA GLY A 455 64.07 -43.32 10.79
C GLY A 455 63.58 -42.33 11.85
N PRO A 456 63.24 -42.79 13.06
CA PRO A 456 62.69 -41.93 14.10
C PRO A 456 63.74 -40.87 14.45
N SER A 457 63.52 -39.65 14.00
CA SER A 457 64.21 -38.47 14.50
C SER A 457 63.76 -38.28 15.94
N LEU A 458 64.68 -38.61 16.85
CA LEU A 458 64.66 -38.29 18.27
C LEU A 458 64.26 -36.83 18.47
N ASP A 459 63.25 -36.63 19.31
CA ASP A 459 62.93 -35.36 19.92
C ASP A 459 64.16 -34.84 20.68
N GLY A 460 64.59 -33.64 20.34
CA GLY A 460 65.74 -32.98 20.95
C GLY A 460 65.63 -31.47 20.76
N SER A 461 64.96 -30.85 21.71
CA SER A 461 65.25 -29.48 22.15
C SER A 461 66.74 -29.29 22.42
N GLY A 462 67.27 -28.12 22.07
CA GLY A 462 68.51 -27.60 22.65
C GLY A 462 69.63 -27.36 21.65
N ASP A 463 69.85 -26.07 21.41
CA ASP A 463 71.14 -25.37 21.53
C ASP A 463 72.29 -25.64 20.55
N ASP A 464 72.63 -24.53 19.89
CA ASP A 464 73.96 -23.95 19.68
C ASP A 464 75.07 -24.64 18.87
N GLU A 465 75.63 -23.76 18.04
CA GLU A 465 77.05 -23.58 17.72
C GLU A 465 77.80 -24.54 16.77
N ALA A 466 78.33 -23.86 15.75
CA ALA A 466 79.72 -23.88 15.31
C ALA A 466 80.24 -25.04 14.43
N ALA A 467 80.50 -24.62 13.20
CA ALA A 467 81.80 -24.70 12.53
C ALA A 467 82.26 -26.03 11.88
N ALA A 468 82.46 -25.87 10.58
CA ALA A 468 83.65 -26.27 9.83
C ALA A 468 83.86 -27.76 9.49
N GLY A 469 84.03 -27.99 8.18
CA GLY A 469 85.11 -28.84 7.69
C GLY A 469 84.73 -29.99 6.78
N GLY A 470 84.73 -29.70 5.47
CA GLY A 470 85.44 -30.48 4.45
C GLY A 470 85.01 -31.92 4.12
N GLY A 471 84.87 -32.19 2.82
CA GLY A 471 85.13 -33.52 2.26
C GLY A 471 84.06 -34.00 1.29
N GLY A 472 84.39 -34.00 0.01
CA GLY A 472 83.47 -34.36 -1.07
C GLY A 472 83.05 -35.83 -1.12
N GLY A 473 81.98 -36.06 -1.89
CA GLY A 473 81.84 -37.23 -2.75
C GLY A 473 80.81 -38.27 -2.32
N GLY A 474 79.72 -38.40 -3.10
CA GLY A 474 78.97 -39.65 -3.20
C GLY A 474 77.45 -39.60 -3.08
N GLY A 475 76.74 -38.72 -3.82
CA GLY A 475 75.26 -38.71 -3.84
C GLY A 475 74.60 -39.27 -5.11
N GLY A 476 75.35 -39.51 -6.20
CA GLY A 476 74.78 -39.77 -7.52
C GLY A 476 74.20 -41.17 -7.76
N GLY A 477 74.69 -42.20 -7.05
CA GLY A 477 74.30 -43.59 -7.32
C GLY A 477 72.88 -43.96 -6.89
N GLY A 478 72.29 -43.21 -5.95
CA GLY A 478 70.98 -43.55 -5.39
C GLY A 478 69.81 -43.22 -6.32
N ALA A 479 69.84 -42.10 -7.04
CA ALA A 479 68.69 -41.64 -7.85
C ALA A 479 68.47 -42.50 -9.10
N GLU A 480 69.54 -42.84 -9.83
CA GLU A 480 69.45 -43.72 -11.00
C GLU A 480 69.07 -45.15 -10.62
N ALA A 481 69.58 -45.67 -9.50
CA ALA A 481 69.19 -46.99 -8.99
C ALA A 481 67.72 -47.02 -8.58
N ARG A 482 67.22 -45.97 -7.92
CA ARG A 482 65.80 -45.79 -7.56
C ARG A 482 64.91 -45.67 -8.79
N HIS A 483 65.33 -44.92 -9.81
CA HIS A 483 64.60 -44.81 -11.08
C HIS A 483 64.51 -46.17 -11.79
N LYS A 484 65.61 -46.93 -11.87
CA LYS A 484 65.61 -48.29 -12.43
C LYS A 484 64.72 -49.26 -11.64
N ALA A 485 64.70 -49.15 -10.30
CA ALA A 485 63.84 -49.96 -9.43
C ALA A 485 62.34 -49.62 -9.63
N LEU A 486 61.99 -48.34 -9.69
CA LEU A 486 60.63 -47.89 -9.98
C LEU A 486 60.16 -48.37 -11.36
N VAL A 487 60.98 -48.19 -12.40
CA VAL A 487 60.64 -48.64 -13.76
C VAL A 487 60.48 -50.17 -13.79
N PHE A 488 61.30 -50.92 -13.05
CA PHE A 488 61.18 -52.36 -12.93
C PHE A 488 59.88 -52.78 -12.21
N GLU A 489 59.53 -52.12 -11.11
CA GLU A 489 58.32 -52.43 -10.34
C GLU A 489 57.02 -52.03 -11.06
N LEU A 490 57.01 -50.87 -11.72
CA LEU A 490 55.87 -50.42 -12.53
C LEU A 490 55.61 -51.36 -13.73
N ASN A 491 56.68 -51.89 -14.33
CA ASN A 491 56.57 -52.87 -15.42
C ASN A 491 56.20 -54.27 -14.90
N ARG A 492 56.74 -54.70 -13.74
CA ARG A 492 56.43 -55.99 -13.12
C ARG A 492 54.99 -56.06 -12.60
N SER A 493 54.47 -54.98 -12.04
CA SER A 493 53.12 -54.91 -11.45
C SER A 493 52.00 -54.69 -12.48
N GLY A 494 52.35 -54.39 -13.74
CA GLY A 494 51.37 -54.04 -14.78
C GLY A 494 50.77 -52.63 -14.64
N LYS A 495 51.11 -51.88 -13.59
CA LYS A 495 50.63 -50.51 -13.35
C LYS A 495 51.02 -49.55 -14.48
N TYR A 496 52.20 -49.73 -15.07
CA TYR A 496 52.62 -48.96 -16.26
C TYR A 496 51.66 -49.14 -17.44
N ALA A 497 51.20 -50.38 -17.69
CA ALA A 497 50.27 -50.66 -18.77
C ALA A 497 48.89 -50.01 -18.52
N GLN A 498 48.41 -50.06 -17.28
CA GLN A 498 47.14 -49.41 -16.88
C GLN A 498 47.18 -47.90 -17.07
N MET A 499 48.25 -47.23 -16.59
CA MET A 499 48.45 -45.78 -16.76
C MET A 499 48.51 -45.38 -18.24
N ARG A 500 49.25 -46.15 -19.04
CA ARG A 500 49.35 -45.94 -20.48
C ARG A 500 47.99 -46.09 -21.16
N ASP A 501 47.22 -47.12 -20.82
CA ASP A 501 45.93 -47.38 -21.46
C ASP A 501 44.86 -46.36 -21.02
N SER A 502 44.90 -45.86 -19.78
CA SER A 502 44.04 -44.74 -19.35
C SER A 502 44.33 -43.42 -20.07
N LEU A 503 45.61 -43.16 -20.39
CA LEU A 503 46.02 -41.99 -21.16
C LEU A 503 45.59 -42.12 -22.63
N LYS A 504 45.72 -43.30 -23.25
CA LYS A 504 45.27 -43.55 -24.63
C LYS A 504 43.81 -43.15 -24.84
N ALA A 505 42.91 -43.50 -23.91
CA ALA A 505 41.49 -43.15 -24.02
C ALA A 505 41.26 -41.62 -24.04
N SER A 506 41.96 -40.86 -23.19
CA SER A 506 41.86 -39.38 -23.22
C SER A 506 42.56 -38.75 -24.40
N VAL A 507 43.66 -39.33 -24.89
CA VAL A 507 44.31 -38.88 -26.13
C VAL A 507 43.34 -39.07 -27.31
N VAL A 508 42.65 -40.21 -27.39
CA VAL A 508 41.64 -40.45 -28.44
C VAL A 508 40.48 -39.46 -28.33
N SER A 509 40.02 -39.14 -27.12
CA SER A 509 38.99 -38.11 -26.90
C SER A 509 39.47 -36.73 -27.38
N LEU A 510 40.69 -36.33 -27.00
CA LEU A 510 41.30 -35.07 -27.41
C LEU A 510 41.49 -34.97 -28.93
N VAL A 511 41.92 -36.07 -29.57
CA VAL A 511 42.08 -36.13 -31.03
C VAL A 511 40.72 -36.03 -31.73
N ARG A 512 39.70 -36.73 -31.22
CA ARG A 512 38.33 -36.66 -31.76
C ARG A 512 37.76 -35.25 -31.65
N GLU A 513 37.98 -34.58 -30.51
CA GLU A 513 37.52 -33.21 -30.29
C GLU A 513 38.24 -32.19 -31.18
N LYS A 514 39.58 -32.26 -31.26
CA LYS A 514 40.38 -31.30 -32.03
C LYS A 514 40.32 -31.48 -33.53
N TYR A 515 40.31 -32.72 -34.03
CA TYR A 515 40.55 -32.96 -35.45
C TYR A 515 39.32 -33.44 -36.24
N ARG A 516 38.18 -33.76 -35.58
CA ARG A 516 36.84 -34.07 -36.15
C ARG A 516 36.79 -34.50 -37.64
N LYS A 517 37.62 -35.45 -38.07
CA LYS A 517 37.67 -35.94 -39.46
C LYS A 517 37.87 -37.45 -39.46
N SER A 518 36.86 -38.18 -39.94
CA SER A 518 36.98 -39.59 -40.30
C SER A 518 37.16 -39.68 -41.82
N GLY A 519 38.39 -39.93 -42.28
CA GLY A 519 38.73 -40.12 -43.69
C GLY A 519 40.20 -40.52 -43.85
N SER A 520 40.53 -41.30 -44.89
CA SER A 520 41.90 -41.76 -45.16
C SER A 520 42.81 -40.57 -45.52
N MET A 521 43.72 -40.21 -44.61
CA MET A 521 44.70 -39.15 -44.82
C MET A 521 45.94 -39.69 -45.54
N SER A 522 46.62 -38.85 -46.31
CA SER A 522 47.89 -39.22 -46.96
C SER A 522 49.02 -39.41 -45.92
N PRO A 523 50.09 -40.17 -46.23
CA PRO A 523 51.18 -40.43 -45.28
C PRO A 523 51.87 -39.15 -44.75
N ASN A 524 51.94 -38.10 -45.57
CA ASN A 524 52.55 -36.82 -45.19
C ASN A 524 51.64 -36.00 -44.25
N GLU A 525 50.33 -36.06 -44.46
CA GLU A 525 49.35 -35.39 -43.58
C GLU A 525 49.26 -36.09 -42.22
N MET A 526 49.42 -37.42 -42.18
CA MET A 526 49.53 -38.16 -40.92
C MET A 526 50.78 -37.75 -40.13
N ALA A 527 51.94 -37.59 -40.78
CA ALA A 527 53.17 -37.19 -40.10
C ALA A 527 53.07 -35.78 -39.47
N LEU A 528 52.45 -34.82 -40.17
CA LEU A 528 52.19 -33.48 -39.65
C LEU A 528 51.20 -33.51 -38.48
N LEU A 529 50.14 -34.32 -38.56
CA LEU A 529 49.17 -34.50 -37.48
C LEU A 529 49.80 -35.15 -36.25
N TYR A 530 50.71 -36.12 -36.40
CA TYR A 530 51.43 -36.72 -35.27
C TYR A 530 52.33 -35.71 -34.57
N ASN A 531 53.04 -34.85 -35.30
CA ASN A 531 53.88 -33.81 -34.70
C ASN A 531 53.06 -32.76 -33.95
N ASP A 532 51.93 -32.33 -34.51
CA ASP A 532 51.02 -31.36 -33.88
C ASP A 532 50.30 -31.95 -32.65
N LEU A 533 49.86 -33.21 -32.75
CA LEU A 533 49.27 -33.95 -31.63
C LEU A 533 50.30 -34.15 -30.51
N TYR A 534 51.54 -34.52 -30.84
CA TYR A 534 52.61 -34.66 -29.87
C TYR A 534 52.91 -33.33 -29.17
N GLY A 535 52.99 -32.23 -29.92
CA GLY A 535 53.20 -30.89 -29.36
C GLY A 535 52.08 -30.45 -28.42
N THR A 536 50.82 -30.71 -28.79
CA THR A 536 49.66 -30.33 -27.97
C THR A 536 49.50 -31.21 -26.73
N LEU A 537 49.76 -32.51 -26.82
CA LEU A 537 49.78 -33.40 -25.65
C LEU A 537 50.90 -33.04 -24.67
N LEU A 538 52.09 -32.77 -25.19
CA LEU A 538 53.26 -32.39 -24.39
C LEU A 538 53.03 -31.05 -23.69
N GLY A 539 52.49 -30.06 -24.40
CA GLY A 539 52.12 -28.77 -23.83
C GLY A 539 51.07 -28.88 -22.73
N ALA A 540 50.00 -29.67 -22.96
CA ALA A 540 48.96 -29.90 -21.97
C ALA A 540 49.47 -30.66 -20.73
N MET A 541 50.38 -31.64 -20.93
CA MET A 541 51.01 -32.39 -19.85
C MET A 541 51.92 -31.49 -19.00
N HIS A 542 52.79 -30.69 -19.63
CA HIS A 542 53.66 -29.77 -18.91
C HIS A 542 52.87 -28.73 -18.11
N ALA A 543 51.81 -28.17 -18.69
CA ALA A 543 50.92 -27.28 -17.95
C ALA A 543 50.33 -27.98 -16.71
N ALA A 544 49.75 -29.18 -16.87
CA ALA A 544 49.16 -29.92 -15.75
C ALA A 544 50.17 -30.34 -14.66
N LEU A 545 51.41 -30.66 -15.04
CA LEU A 545 52.49 -31.00 -14.12
C LEU A 545 53.00 -29.75 -13.38
N ASN A 546 53.21 -28.64 -14.09
CA ASN A 546 53.61 -27.38 -13.49
C ASN A 546 52.54 -26.87 -12.52
N ASP A 547 51.26 -26.92 -12.89
CA ASP A 547 50.15 -26.57 -12.00
C ASP A 547 50.19 -27.38 -10.69
N MET A 548 50.56 -28.67 -10.73
CA MET A 548 50.70 -29.48 -9.52
C MET A 548 51.95 -29.14 -8.71
N ILE A 549 53.05 -28.80 -9.38
CA ILE A 549 54.30 -28.38 -8.73
C ILE A 549 54.07 -27.04 -8.02
N ASP A 550 53.41 -26.10 -8.69
CA ASP A 550 53.07 -24.78 -8.15
C ASP A 550 52.04 -24.91 -7.02
N ALA A 551 51.01 -25.75 -7.18
CA ALA A 551 50.06 -26.03 -6.09
C ALA A 551 50.70 -26.76 -4.89
N ALA A 552 51.73 -27.57 -5.10
CA ALA A 552 52.50 -28.20 -4.04
C ALA A 552 53.49 -27.22 -3.37
N ALA A 553 54.00 -26.24 -4.11
CA ALA A 553 54.81 -25.13 -3.60
C ALA A 553 53.96 -24.07 -2.85
N ALA A 554 52.65 -24.03 -3.09
CA ALA A 554 51.69 -23.07 -2.52
C ALA A 554 51.04 -23.49 -1.17
N ARG A 555 51.71 -24.29 -0.33
CA ARG A 555 51.31 -24.49 1.08
C ARG A 555 52.35 -23.91 2.06
N PRO A 556 51.90 -23.24 3.13
CA PRO A 556 51.42 -21.87 3.14
C PRO A 556 52.60 -20.88 3.23
N ARG A 557 52.75 -20.00 2.23
CA ARG A 557 53.18 -18.64 2.56
C ARG A 557 51.90 -17.94 2.99
N ASP A 558 51.91 -17.29 4.16
CA ASP A 558 50.84 -16.35 4.49
C ASP A 558 50.64 -15.45 3.26
N PRO A 559 49.43 -15.36 2.71
CA PRO A 559 49.20 -14.48 1.59
C PRO A 559 49.62 -13.07 2.00
N LEU A 560 50.35 -12.37 1.12
CA LEU A 560 50.50 -10.93 1.23
C LEU A 560 49.10 -10.33 1.45
N PRO A 561 48.91 -9.42 2.41
CA PRO A 561 47.61 -8.81 2.63
C PRO A 561 47.24 -8.02 1.37
N GLU A 562 46.44 -8.62 0.50
CA GLU A 562 45.66 -7.88 -0.49
C GLU A 562 44.59 -7.06 0.27
N PRO A 563 44.31 -5.84 -0.22
CA PRO A 563 43.76 -4.76 0.58
C PRO A 563 42.33 -5.10 0.99
N VAL A 564 42.02 -4.98 2.28
CA VAL A 564 40.66 -5.14 2.82
C VAL A 564 39.71 -4.19 2.06
N PRO A 565 38.82 -4.67 1.18
CA PRO A 565 37.84 -3.81 0.56
C PRO A 565 36.52 -3.96 1.33
N ASP A 566 35.97 -2.83 1.74
CA ASP A 566 34.65 -2.39 1.28
C ASP A 566 33.97 -1.53 2.34
N LYS A 567 33.67 -2.03 3.54
CA LYS A 567 32.77 -1.29 4.45
C LYS A 567 33.28 0.09 4.88
N GLN A 568 34.54 0.18 5.33
CA GLN A 568 35.11 1.47 5.76
C GLN A 568 35.27 2.44 4.58
N ARG A 569 35.76 1.97 3.44
CA ARG A 569 35.94 2.79 2.25
C ARG A 569 34.61 3.23 1.62
N LEU A 570 33.60 2.35 1.60
CA LEU A 570 32.23 2.66 1.17
C LEU A 570 31.57 3.65 2.12
N GLY A 571 31.84 3.55 3.43
CA GLY A 571 31.40 4.50 4.45
C GLY A 571 32.02 5.88 4.24
N GLN A 572 33.34 5.96 4.08
CA GLN A 572 34.03 7.22 3.75
C GLN A 572 33.49 7.87 2.46
N LEU A 573 33.29 7.07 1.40
CA LEU A 573 32.69 7.58 0.16
C LEU A 573 31.24 8.07 0.34
N LEU A 574 30.47 7.44 1.24
CA LEU A 574 29.11 7.90 1.57
C LEU A 574 29.14 9.23 2.32
N GLU A 575 30.02 9.36 3.32
CA GLU A 575 30.21 10.59 4.08
C GLU A 575 30.63 11.74 3.16
N LEU A 576 31.60 11.52 2.26
CA LEU A 576 32.02 12.50 1.27
C LEU A 576 30.90 12.86 0.29
N ALA A 577 30.08 11.89 -0.13
CA ALA A 577 28.92 12.14 -0.98
C ALA A 577 27.88 13.02 -0.27
N GLY A 578 27.59 12.73 1.01
CA GLY A 578 26.70 13.54 1.84
C GLY A 578 27.24 14.95 2.10
N GLN A 579 28.56 15.10 2.29
CA GLN A 579 29.21 16.42 2.39
C GLN A 579 29.08 17.22 1.08
N SER A 580 29.32 16.57 -0.06
CA SER A 580 29.19 17.19 -1.39
C SER A 580 27.74 17.62 -1.66
N GLU A 581 26.78 16.76 -1.28
CA GLU A 581 25.34 17.07 -1.35
C GLU A 581 24.98 18.29 -0.50
N ALA A 582 25.45 18.36 0.75
CA ALA A 582 25.17 19.48 1.65
C ALA A 582 25.77 20.82 1.17
N LEU A 583 26.88 20.76 0.42
CA LEU A 583 27.50 21.92 -0.23
C LEU A 583 26.78 22.34 -1.53
N GLY A 584 25.85 21.52 -2.04
CA GLY A 584 25.14 21.74 -3.31
C GLY A 584 25.88 21.21 -4.55
N ASP A 585 27.02 20.54 -4.40
CA ASP A 585 27.78 19.94 -5.51
C ASP A 585 27.21 18.55 -5.87
N THR A 586 26.10 18.59 -6.61
CA THR A 586 25.36 17.38 -7.02
C THR A 586 26.14 16.49 -7.99
N ASN A 587 27.06 17.06 -8.77
CA ASN A 587 27.85 16.30 -9.75
C ASN A 587 28.90 15.43 -9.06
N ARG A 588 29.64 16.01 -8.10
CA ARG A 588 30.60 15.27 -7.29
C ARG A 588 29.92 14.21 -6.44
N ALA A 589 28.79 14.54 -5.79
CA ALA A 589 28.01 13.58 -5.02
C ALA A 589 27.58 12.38 -5.88
N GLU A 590 27.09 12.62 -7.10
CA GLU A 590 26.73 11.56 -8.04
C GLU A 590 27.94 10.68 -8.42
N ALA A 591 29.09 11.29 -8.75
CA ALA A 591 30.30 10.54 -9.07
C ALA A 591 30.78 9.65 -7.91
N LEU A 592 30.69 10.14 -6.67
CA LEU A 592 31.03 9.37 -5.48
C LEU A 592 30.08 8.19 -5.28
N HIS A 593 28.77 8.37 -5.43
CA HIS A 593 27.81 7.26 -5.40
C HIS A 593 28.06 6.23 -6.52
N GLN A 594 28.37 6.68 -7.74
CA GLN A 594 28.71 5.77 -8.84
C GLN A 594 29.98 4.95 -8.54
N ARG A 595 31.01 5.58 -7.94
CA ARG A 595 32.20 4.85 -7.47
C ARG A 595 31.86 3.79 -6.43
N ARG A 596 30.90 4.05 -5.53
CA ARG A 596 30.42 3.06 -4.55
C ARG A 596 29.71 1.88 -5.22
N LEU A 597 28.85 2.14 -6.21
CA LEU A 597 28.19 1.10 -7.00
C LEU A 597 29.18 0.22 -7.78
N LEU A 598 30.22 0.84 -8.35
CA LEU A 598 31.29 0.13 -9.06
C LEU A 598 32.18 -0.69 -8.11
N ALA A 599 32.38 -0.22 -6.88
CA ALA A 599 33.15 -0.93 -5.88
C ALA A 599 32.41 -2.17 -5.37
N LYS A 600 31.10 -2.04 -5.07
CA LYS A 600 30.28 -3.14 -4.56
C LYS A 600 28.85 -3.07 -5.06
N ASN A 601 28.42 -4.12 -5.77
CA ASN A 601 27.04 -4.28 -6.23
C ASN A 601 26.17 -4.90 -5.12
N ASP A 602 25.62 -4.05 -4.25
CA ASP A 602 24.88 -4.43 -3.04
C ASP A 602 23.53 -3.69 -2.98
N ALA A 603 22.49 -4.31 -2.41
CA ALA A 603 21.14 -3.74 -2.36
C ALA A 603 21.10 -2.41 -1.57
N GLN A 604 21.82 -2.35 -0.45
CA GLN A 604 21.92 -1.15 0.38
C GLN A 604 22.59 0.03 -0.37
N VAL A 605 23.61 -0.24 -1.20
CA VAL A 605 24.33 0.81 -1.96
C VAL A 605 23.43 1.38 -3.07
N TRP A 606 22.65 0.52 -3.73
CA TRP A 606 21.63 0.94 -4.69
C TRP A 606 20.50 1.75 -4.03
N TYR A 607 20.02 1.34 -2.86
CA TYR A 607 19.04 2.10 -2.09
C TYR A 607 19.55 3.51 -1.76
N GLU A 608 20.77 3.63 -1.23
CA GLU A 608 21.35 4.93 -0.89
C GLU A 608 21.53 5.84 -2.12
N TYR A 609 21.98 5.29 -3.26
CA TYR A 609 22.02 6.05 -4.52
C TYR A 609 20.62 6.48 -4.97
N GLY A 610 19.61 5.62 -4.81
CA GLY A 610 18.21 5.95 -5.10
C GLY A 610 17.69 7.10 -4.24
N THR A 611 17.97 7.09 -2.92
CA THR A 611 17.56 8.20 -2.03
C THR A 611 18.24 9.52 -2.38
N PHE A 612 19.53 9.50 -2.75
CA PHE A 612 20.23 10.67 -3.29
C PHE A 612 19.56 11.18 -4.58
N CYS A 613 19.18 10.29 -5.50
CA CYS A 613 18.46 10.67 -6.71
C CYS A 613 17.09 11.30 -6.41
N LEU A 614 16.39 10.89 -5.35
CA LEU A 614 15.15 11.54 -4.92
C LEU A 614 15.39 12.95 -4.38
N ARG A 615 16.41 13.13 -3.53
CA ARG A 615 16.77 14.44 -2.94
C ARG A 615 17.16 15.48 -4.00
N ARG A 616 17.78 15.05 -5.11
CA ARG A 616 18.08 15.92 -6.25
C ARG A 616 16.84 16.46 -6.98
N GLY A 617 15.66 15.88 -6.77
CA GLY A 617 14.38 16.37 -7.28
C GLY A 617 13.80 15.59 -8.48
N ALA A 618 12.75 16.14 -9.09
CA ALA A 618 11.90 15.42 -10.05
C ALA A 618 12.65 14.88 -11.28
N ALA A 619 13.67 15.60 -11.77
CA ALA A 619 14.44 15.19 -12.96
C ALA A 619 15.23 13.87 -12.77
N SER A 620 15.48 13.46 -11.53
CA SER A 620 16.18 12.20 -11.20
C SER A 620 15.27 11.12 -10.60
N ARG A 621 13.96 11.35 -10.51
CA ARG A 621 13.01 10.38 -9.94
C ARG A 621 12.99 9.04 -10.68
N GLY A 622 13.02 9.04 -12.01
CA GLY A 622 13.12 7.79 -12.79
C GLY A 622 14.42 7.01 -12.55
N ARG A 623 15.54 7.71 -12.28
CA ARG A 623 16.81 7.07 -11.89
C ARG A 623 16.72 6.46 -10.49
N ALA A 624 16.04 7.13 -9.56
CA ALA A 624 15.79 6.60 -8.23
C ALA A 624 14.95 5.32 -8.27
N GLU A 625 13.85 5.34 -9.02
CA GLU A 625 12.99 4.16 -9.19
C GLU A 625 13.78 2.97 -9.75
N GLN A 626 14.58 3.20 -10.79
CA GLN A 626 15.44 2.14 -11.34
C GLN A 626 16.43 1.63 -10.29
N ALA A 627 17.06 2.51 -9.51
CA ALA A 627 17.98 2.11 -8.44
C ALA A 627 17.30 1.22 -7.39
N PHE A 628 16.05 1.53 -6.99
CA PHE A 628 15.30 0.67 -6.07
C PHE A 628 14.93 -0.68 -6.70
N ARG A 629 14.58 -0.70 -7.98
CA ARG A 629 14.35 -1.97 -8.71
C ARG A 629 15.61 -2.82 -8.78
N GLU A 630 16.76 -2.21 -9.03
CA GLU A 630 18.06 -2.90 -9.00
C GLU A 630 18.35 -3.47 -7.61
N ALA A 631 18.13 -2.68 -6.54
CA ALA A 631 18.28 -3.15 -5.16
C ALA A 631 17.40 -4.38 -4.87
N LEU A 632 16.11 -4.33 -5.26
CA LEU A 632 15.16 -5.42 -5.05
C LEU A 632 15.42 -6.64 -5.94
N SER A 633 16.06 -6.46 -7.09
CA SER A 633 16.53 -7.57 -7.93
C SER A 633 17.67 -8.35 -7.28
N LEU A 634 18.47 -7.70 -6.42
CA LEU A 634 19.53 -8.34 -5.65
C LEU A 634 18.98 -8.94 -4.36
N GLU A 635 18.18 -8.17 -3.63
CA GLU A 635 17.57 -8.57 -2.37
C GLU A 635 16.06 -8.23 -2.34
N PRO A 636 15.17 -9.18 -2.68
CA PRO A 636 13.72 -8.96 -2.66
C PRO A 636 13.10 -8.76 -1.27
N THR A 637 13.90 -8.91 -0.21
CA THR A 637 13.51 -8.74 1.20
C THR A 637 13.93 -7.37 1.77
N HIS A 638 14.57 -6.52 0.96
CA HIS A 638 15.11 -5.24 1.44
C HIS A 638 14.02 -4.20 1.74
N ARG A 639 13.58 -4.13 3.00
CA ARG A 639 12.45 -3.29 3.47
C ARG A 639 12.56 -1.80 3.07
N PRO A 640 13.71 -1.11 3.25
CA PRO A 640 13.81 0.30 2.88
C PRO A 640 13.62 0.54 1.38
N ALA A 641 14.07 -0.39 0.54
CA ALA A 641 13.89 -0.28 -0.91
C ALA A 641 12.45 -0.58 -1.34
N LEU A 642 11.74 -1.48 -0.65
CA LEU A 642 10.31 -1.71 -0.86
C LEU A 642 9.49 -0.46 -0.56
N LEU A 643 9.73 0.18 0.59
CA LEU A 643 9.05 1.43 0.98
C LEU A 643 9.37 2.56 -0.01
N ALA A 644 10.63 2.67 -0.45
CA ALA A 644 11.05 3.68 -1.42
C ALA A 644 10.39 3.49 -2.79
N LEU A 645 10.39 2.27 -3.33
CA LEU A 645 9.73 1.95 -4.58
C LEU A 645 8.22 2.21 -4.51
N LEU A 646 7.58 1.83 -3.40
CA LEU A 646 6.17 2.10 -3.15
C LEU A 646 5.88 3.60 -3.15
N GLY A 647 6.65 4.39 -2.39
CA GLY A 647 6.48 5.84 -2.34
C GLY A 647 6.61 6.50 -3.71
N CYS A 648 7.63 6.10 -4.51
CA CYS A 648 7.77 6.58 -5.88
C CYS A 648 6.59 6.20 -6.77
N SER A 649 6.11 4.95 -6.65
CA SER A 649 5.01 4.43 -7.47
C SER A 649 3.67 5.09 -7.12
N VAL A 650 3.43 5.39 -5.83
CA VAL A 650 2.26 6.18 -5.39
C VAL A 650 2.31 7.61 -5.95
N ALA A 651 3.48 8.25 -5.90
CA ALA A 651 3.68 9.59 -6.42
C ALA A 651 3.41 9.68 -7.93
N GLU A 652 3.92 8.73 -8.70
CA GLU A 652 3.71 8.66 -10.17
C GLU A 652 2.29 8.24 -10.53
N GLY A 653 1.72 7.25 -9.83
CA GLY A 653 0.38 6.70 -10.13
C GLY A 653 -0.75 7.70 -9.93
N ARG A 654 -0.62 8.63 -8.97
CA ARG A 654 -1.56 9.75 -8.81
C ARG A 654 -1.49 10.78 -9.94
N ALA A 655 -0.34 10.90 -10.59
CA ALA A 655 -0.08 11.91 -11.62
C ALA A 655 -0.30 11.40 -13.05
N THR A 656 -0.14 10.08 -13.29
CA THR A 656 0.00 9.52 -14.64
C THR A 656 -0.90 8.31 -14.93
N ASP A 657 -0.48 7.10 -14.54
CA ASP A 657 -1.05 5.81 -14.95
C ASP A 657 -1.40 4.92 -13.73
N PRO A 658 -2.62 4.36 -13.65
CA PRO A 658 -3.01 3.38 -12.64
C PRO A 658 -2.08 2.18 -12.49
N ALA A 659 -1.31 1.81 -13.53
CA ALA A 659 -0.34 0.71 -13.47
C ALA A 659 0.76 0.91 -12.39
N TYR A 660 1.13 2.17 -12.09
CA TYR A 660 2.06 2.45 -10.99
C TYR A 660 1.43 2.18 -9.63
N LEU A 661 0.12 2.39 -9.47
CA LEU A 661 -0.57 2.04 -8.24
C LEU A 661 -0.62 0.51 -8.05
N GLU A 662 -0.73 -0.27 -9.14
CA GLU A 662 -0.63 -1.73 -9.05
C GLU A 662 0.76 -2.18 -8.59
N ALA A 663 1.82 -1.50 -9.06
CA ALA A 663 3.19 -1.73 -8.60
C ALA A 663 3.36 -1.38 -7.11
N ALA A 664 2.73 -0.28 -6.66
CA ALA A 664 2.71 0.14 -5.27
C ALA A 664 1.98 -0.89 -4.38
N GLU A 665 0.84 -1.41 -4.82
CA GLU A 665 0.09 -2.47 -4.14
C GLU A 665 0.95 -3.75 -4.05
N ALA A 666 1.59 -4.17 -5.14
CA ALA A 666 2.50 -5.31 -5.14
C ALA A 666 3.69 -5.14 -4.16
N ALA A 667 4.27 -3.95 -4.10
CA ALA A 667 5.33 -3.63 -3.14
C ALA A 667 4.83 -3.65 -1.68
N ALA A 668 3.63 -3.11 -1.41
CA ALA A 668 3.01 -3.11 -0.09
C ALA A 668 2.74 -4.53 0.42
N HIS A 669 2.17 -5.40 -0.43
CA HIS A 669 1.94 -6.80 -0.10
C HIS A 669 3.26 -7.54 0.17
N ARG A 670 4.32 -7.27 -0.60
CA ARG A 670 5.64 -7.87 -0.34
C ARG A 670 6.21 -7.39 0.99
N LEU A 671 6.07 -6.11 1.32
CA LEU A 671 6.53 -5.56 2.60
C LEU A 671 5.83 -6.24 3.79
N MET A 672 4.52 -6.50 3.69
CA MET A 672 3.78 -7.27 4.71
C MET A 672 4.29 -8.71 4.83
N GLN A 673 4.54 -9.40 3.70
CA GLN A 673 5.09 -10.77 3.71
C GLN A 673 6.46 -10.85 4.37
N VAL A 674 7.39 -9.96 3.99
CA VAL A 674 8.75 -9.91 4.55
C VAL A 674 8.72 -9.64 6.06
N SER A 675 7.77 -8.83 6.50
CA SER A 675 7.61 -8.53 7.92
C SER A 675 7.05 -9.71 8.72
N ALA A 676 6.09 -10.44 8.14
CA ALA A 676 5.58 -11.69 8.71
C ALA A 676 6.68 -12.78 8.76
N GLU A 677 7.46 -12.96 7.69
CA GLU A 677 8.59 -13.90 7.64
C GLU A 677 9.63 -13.61 8.74
N ALA A 678 9.94 -12.33 8.96
CA ALA A 678 10.87 -11.91 10.00
C ALA A 678 10.33 -12.15 11.42
N ALA A 679 9.03 -11.94 11.66
CA ALA A 679 8.40 -12.21 12.95
C ALA A 679 8.43 -13.71 13.29
N VAL A 680 8.20 -14.59 12.30
CA VAL A 680 8.30 -16.05 12.49
C VAL A 680 9.75 -16.47 12.76
N ALA A 681 10.73 -15.86 12.08
CA ALA A 681 12.14 -16.15 12.29
C ALA A 681 12.63 -15.74 13.69
N THR A 682 12.18 -14.60 14.22
CA THR A 682 12.52 -14.16 15.58
C THR A 682 11.91 -15.05 16.65
N GLU A 683 10.69 -15.55 16.45
CA GLU A 683 10.07 -16.55 17.34
C GLU A 683 10.80 -17.89 17.30
N ALA A 684 11.20 -18.36 16.12
CA ALA A 684 12.00 -19.58 15.97
C ALA A 684 13.35 -19.47 16.69
N ALA A 685 14.06 -18.33 16.52
CA ALA A 685 15.31 -18.06 17.23
C ALA A 685 15.12 -17.95 18.76
N ALA A 686 14.01 -17.37 19.22
CA ALA A 686 13.66 -17.30 20.65
C ALA A 686 13.31 -18.69 21.23
N ALA A 687 12.71 -19.57 20.43
CA ALA A 687 12.44 -20.96 20.79
C ALA A 687 13.72 -21.80 20.84
N GLU A 688 14.64 -21.61 19.90
CA GLU A 688 15.96 -22.26 19.89
C GLU A 688 16.83 -21.80 21.08
N GLY A 689 16.84 -20.50 21.41
CA GLY A 689 17.54 -19.99 22.60
C GLY A 689 16.96 -20.50 23.92
N LYS A 690 15.64 -20.77 23.98
CA LYS A 690 15.00 -21.45 25.13
C LYS A 690 15.27 -22.95 25.14
N ALA A 691 15.46 -23.58 23.99
CA ALA A 691 15.85 -24.99 23.87
C ALA A 691 17.32 -25.20 24.30
N GLU A 692 18.25 -24.34 23.89
CA GLU A 692 19.65 -24.37 24.36
C GLU A 692 19.77 -24.09 25.87
N ALA A 693 18.91 -23.22 26.42
CA ALA A 693 18.80 -23.03 27.87
C ALA A 693 18.21 -24.24 28.62
N ALA A 694 17.40 -25.05 27.94
CA ALA A 694 16.81 -26.28 28.48
C ALA A 694 17.72 -27.52 28.30
N GLU A 695 18.60 -27.54 27.30
CA GLU A 695 19.58 -28.62 27.08
C GLU A 695 20.70 -28.67 28.14
N GLY A 696 20.83 -27.64 28.99
CA GLY A 696 21.61 -27.69 30.23
C GLY A 696 20.98 -28.54 31.36
N ALA A 697 19.71 -28.96 31.22
CA ALA A 697 19.01 -29.80 32.18
C ALA A 697 18.55 -31.10 31.47
N GLY A 698 19.44 -32.09 31.46
CA GLY A 698 19.21 -33.33 30.74
C GLY A 698 17.92 -34.06 31.14
N GLN A 699 17.10 -34.37 30.13
CA GLN A 699 16.22 -35.53 30.10
C GLN A 699 15.86 -35.88 28.64
N GLN A 700 16.04 -37.14 28.29
CA GLN A 700 15.87 -37.72 26.95
C GLN A 700 14.41 -37.64 26.47
N PRO A 701 14.15 -37.37 25.17
CA PRO A 701 12.80 -37.47 24.62
C PRO A 701 12.51 -38.89 24.12
N GLN A 702 11.40 -39.46 24.60
CA GLN A 702 10.79 -40.65 24.00
C GLN A 702 9.99 -40.27 22.75
N GLN A 703 10.37 -40.88 21.63
CA GLN A 703 9.68 -40.79 20.35
C GLN A 703 8.39 -41.62 20.36
N GLN A 704 7.26 -41.04 19.94
CA GLN A 704 6.24 -41.76 19.17
C GLN A 704 5.64 -40.85 18.07
N PRO A 705 5.43 -41.37 16.84
CA PRO A 705 4.95 -40.59 15.70
C PRO A 705 3.42 -40.71 15.57
N GLN A 706 2.72 -39.59 15.42
CA GLN A 706 1.34 -39.60 14.91
C GLN A 706 1.14 -38.53 13.82
N SER A 707 1.16 -39.05 12.59
CA SER A 707 0.40 -38.67 11.39
C SER A 707 -0.15 -37.24 11.26
N GLN A 708 0.39 -36.58 10.23
CA GLN A 708 -0.09 -35.38 9.56
C GLN A 708 -1.56 -35.50 9.11
N SER A 709 -2.36 -34.48 9.44
CA SER A 709 -3.51 -34.06 8.65
C SER A 709 -3.30 -32.60 8.25
N GLN A 710 -3.21 -32.35 6.95
CA GLN A 710 -3.15 -31.02 6.36
C GLN A 710 -4.45 -30.27 6.66
N SER A 711 -4.39 -29.28 7.54
CA SER A 711 -5.37 -28.20 7.66
C SER A 711 -4.62 -26.89 7.47
N GLN A 712 -5.15 -26.05 6.56
CA GLN A 712 -4.68 -24.68 6.32
C GLN A 712 -4.43 -23.94 7.63
N PRO A 713 -3.39 -23.08 7.73
CA PRO A 713 -3.15 -22.33 8.96
C PRO A 713 -4.28 -21.32 9.15
N GLN A 714 -5.27 -21.67 9.98
CA GLN A 714 -6.07 -20.69 10.68
C GLN A 714 -5.11 -19.91 11.57
N GLN A 715 -4.88 -18.64 11.21
CA GLN A 715 -4.09 -17.68 11.97
C GLN A 715 -4.59 -17.67 13.42
N GLN A 716 -3.82 -18.25 14.33
CA GLN A 716 -3.97 -17.99 15.76
C GLN A 716 -3.30 -16.63 16.05
N PRO A 717 -3.92 -15.75 16.85
CA PRO A 717 -3.38 -14.43 17.10
C PRO A 717 -2.09 -14.54 17.92
N VAL A 718 -1.02 -13.98 17.36
CA VAL A 718 0.29 -13.78 18.00
C VAL A 718 0.10 -12.88 19.22
N ALA A 719 0.71 -13.21 20.36
CA ALA A 719 0.68 -12.33 21.52
C ALA A 719 1.54 -11.08 21.23
N VAL A 720 0.89 -9.97 20.91
CA VAL A 720 1.56 -8.73 20.50
C VAL A 720 2.09 -7.98 21.72
N THR A 721 3.40 -7.80 21.81
CA THR A 721 4.00 -6.82 22.73
C THR A 721 3.77 -5.40 22.17
N PRO A 722 3.64 -4.35 23.01
CA PRO A 722 3.32 -3.00 22.53
C PRO A 722 4.34 -2.42 21.52
N GLY A 723 5.60 -2.86 21.56
CA GLY A 723 6.61 -2.52 20.55
C GLY A 723 6.39 -3.19 19.19
N GLY A 724 5.95 -4.45 19.18
CA GLY A 724 5.60 -5.17 17.94
C GLY A 724 4.29 -4.69 17.31
N ALA A 725 3.37 -4.13 18.12
CA ALA A 725 2.12 -3.55 17.61
C ALA A 725 2.37 -2.37 16.67
N LEU A 726 3.31 -1.48 17.01
CA LEU A 726 3.60 -0.29 16.21
C LEU A 726 4.18 -0.67 14.83
N GLU A 727 5.10 -1.64 14.77
CA GLU A 727 5.67 -2.12 13.50
C GLU A 727 4.62 -2.76 12.58
N LEU A 728 3.65 -3.48 13.15
CA LEU A 728 2.53 -4.05 12.39
C LEU A 728 1.57 -2.95 11.91
N LEU A 729 1.27 -1.97 12.76
CA LEU A 729 0.45 -0.82 12.41
C LEU A 729 1.08 0.04 11.32
N GLU A 730 2.40 0.21 11.30
CA GLU A 730 3.12 0.91 10.23
C GLU A 730 2.94 0.22 8.87
N GLN A 731 2.94 -1.12 8.82
CA GLN A 731 2.70 -1.87 7.58
C GLN A 731 1.28 -1.67 7.06
N TRP A 732 0.29 -1.68 7.95
CA TRP A 732 -1.09 -1.37 7.58
C TRP A 732 -1.28 0.10 7.21
N ALA A 733 -0.55 1.03 7.83
CA ALA A 733 -0.52 2.43 7.43
C ALA A 733 0.04 2.61 6.01
N VAL A 734 1.08 1.85 5.65
CA VAL A 734 1.62 1.81 4.27
C VAL A 734 0.56 1.30 3.28
N MET A 735 -0.17 0.24 3.63
CA MET A 735 -1.25 -0.28 2.78
C MET A 735 -2.41 0.72 2.64
N ALA A 736 -2.82 1.35 3.75
CA ALA A 736 -3.82 2.40 3.76
C ALA A 736 -3.42 3.59 2.88
N LEU A 737 -2.14 3.98 2.87
CA LEU A 737 -1.62 5.03 1.98
C LEU A 737 -1.81 4.68 0.50
N VAL A 738 -1.53 3.43 0.10
CA VAL A 738 -1.72 2.95 -1.29
C VAL A 738 -3.21 3.00 -1.66
N TYR A 739 -4.10 2.46 -0.83
CA TYR A 739 -5.53 2.48 -1.12
C TYR A 739 -6.14 3.88 -1.08
N LYS A 740 -5.61 4.77 -0.23
CA LYS A 740 -5.96 6.19 -0.25
C LYS A 740 -5.57 6.86 -1.57
N ALA A 741 -4.45 6.45 -2.18
CA ALA A 741 -4.00 6.96 -3.47
C ALA A 741 -4.90 6.49 -4.64
N TYR A 742 -5.51 5.30 -4.55
CA TYR A 742 -6.53 4.81 -5.49
C TYR A 742 -7.87 5.56 -5.44
N GLY A 743 -8.13 6.31 -4.37
CA GLY A 743 -9.38 7.05 -4.17
C GLY A 743 -10.59 6.13 -3.97
N ASP A 744 -11.73 6.47 -4.60
CA ASP A 744 -13.00 5.79 -4.35
C ASP A 744 -13.03 4.32 -4.84
N SER A 745 -12.16 3.95 -5.78
CA SER A 745 -12.09 2.60 -6.35
C SER A 745 -11.69 1.51 -5.35
N LYS A 746 -10.97 1.88 -4.28
CA LYS A 746 -10.44 0.97 -3.25
C LYS A 746 -10.85 1.38 -1.83
N ARG A 747 -11.98 2.08 -1.70
CA ARG A 747 -12.49 2.58 -0.41
C ARG A 747 -12.81 1.43 0.56
N SER A 748 -13.29 0.28 0.06
CA SER A 748 -13.54 -0.92 0.86
C SER A 748 -12.28 -1.52 1.48
N GLU A 749 -11.19 -1.55 0.70
CA GLU A 749 -9.90 -2.07 1.13
C GLU A 749 -9.22 -1.11 2.12
N LEU A 750 -9.37 0.20 1.92
CA LEU A 750 -8.96 1.21 2.90
C LEU A 750 -9.69 1.02 4.24
N ALA A 751 -11.03 0.86 4.21
CA ALA A 751 -11.81 0.59 5.41
C ALA A 751 -11.40 -0.73 6.10
N SER A 752 -11.01 -1.74 5.31
CA SER A 752 -10.50 -3.01 5.86
C SER A 752 -9.15 -2.83 6.56
N CYS A 753 -8.27 -1.96 6.06
CA CYS A 753 -7.03 -1.58 6.74
C CYS A 753 -7.32 -0.87 8.07
N GLU A 754 -8.23 0.10 8.09
CA GLU A 754 -8.62 0.83 9.32
C GLU A 754 -9.23 -0.10 10.38
N GLN A 755 -10.06 -1.06 9.96
CA GLN A 755 -10.64 -2.07 10.85
C GLN A 755 -9.54 -2.95 11.47
N GLU A 756 -8.56 -3.36 10.68
CA GLU A 756 -7.46 -4.20 11.16
C GLU A 756 -6.52 -3.45 12.10
N MET A 757 -6.20 -2.19 11.77
CA MET A 757 -5.45 -1.31 12.67
C MET A 757 -6.18 -1.13 14.01
N SER A 758 -7.50 -0.96 13.97
CA SER A 758 -8.34 -0.87 15.18
C SER A 758 -8.40 -2.18 15.96
N ARG A 759 -8.30 -3.34 15.30
CA ARG A 759 -8.20 -4.65 15.95
C ARG A 759 -6.87 -4.80 16.67
N LEU A 760 -5.76 -4.53 15.96
CA LEU A 760 -4.40 -4.65 16.50
C LEU A 760 -4.17 -3.73 17.70
N GLU A 761 -4.68 -2.50 17.66
CA GLU A 761 -4.57 -1.56 18.77
C GLU A 761 -5.36 -2.04 20.00
N LYS A 762 -6.59 -2.54 19.81
CA LYS A 762 -7.37 -3.14 20.91
C LYS A 762 -6.68 -4.37 21.50
N GLU A 763 -6.08 -5.21 20.66
CA GLU A 763 -5.30 -6.37 21.13
C GLU A 763 -4.10 -5.89 21.98
N ALA A 764 -3.39 -4.86 21.54
CA ALA A 764 -2.30 -4.26 22.31
C ALA A 764 -2.76 -3.64 23.65
N GLU A 765 -3.92 -2.96 23.69
CA GLU A 765 -4.52 -2.43 24.92
C GLU A 765 -4.91 -3.56 25.90
N THR A 766 -5.50 -4.64 25.39
CA THR A 766 -5.87 -5.80 26.23
C THR A 766 -4.63 -6.53 26.77
N ALA A 767 -3.56 -6.62 25.99
CA ALA A 767 -2.29 -7.18 26.44
C ALA A 767 -1.63 -6.29 27.51
N ALA A 768 -1.65 -4.97 27.35
CA ALA A 768 -1.10 -4.01 28.32
C ALA A 768 -1.86 -3.99 29.65
N SER A 769 -3.18 -4.27 29.64
CA SER A 769 -3.99 -4.34 30.86
C SER A 769 -3.95 -5.70 31.59
N ALA A 770 -3.40 -6.74 30.96
CA ALA A 770 -3.32 -8.09 31.52
C ALA A 770 -2.07 -8.37 32.37
N ASP A 771 -1.10 -7.45 32.42
CA ASP A 771 0.16 -7.64 33.14
C ASP A 771 0.04 -7.18 34.62
N PRO A 772 -0.08 -8.09 35.62
CA PRO A 772 -0.41 -7.71 37.00
C PRO A 772 0.83 -7.43 37.88
N GLY A 773 2.02 -7.30 37.28
CA GLY A 773 3.30 -7.42 37.99
C GLY A 773 4.20 -6.18 38.05
N THR A 774 3.90 -5.10 37.35
CA THR A 774 4.79 -3.93 37.29
C THR A 774 4.38 -2.91 38.34
N GLU A 775 5.17 -2.80 39.42
CA GLU A 775 5.07 -1.73 40.40
C GLU A 775 5.02 -0.37 39.68
N ALA A 776 4.09 0.49 40.12
CA ALA A 776 3.89 1.81 39.56
C ALA A 776 5.24 2.57 39.44
N PRO A 777 5.61 3.07 38.25
CA PRO A 777 6.81 3.86 38.11
C PRO A 777 6.68 5.11 38.98
N THR A 778 7.68 5.33 39.83
CA THR A 778 7.78 6.52 40.67
C THR A 778 7.71 7.77 39.81
N ALA A 779 6.75 8.64 40.14
CA ALA A 779 6.51 9.98 39.62
C ALA A 779 7.63 10.57 38.72
N GLY A 780 7.43 10.49 37.41
CA GLY A 780 8.30 11.12 36.41
C GLY A 780 7.79 10.99 34.97
N GLU A 781 7.21 9.84 34.59
CA GLU A 781 6.72 9.60 33.23
C GLU A 781 5.33 8.95 33.31
N GLY A 782 4.29 9.74 33.01
CA GLY A 782 2.91 9.29 33.03
C GLY A 782 2.57 8.51 31.77
N ALA A 783 2.83 7.20 31.75
CA ALA A 783 2.20 6.30 30.78
C ALA A 783 0.76 6.01 31.23
N ALA A 784 -0.16 6.92 30.90
CA ALA A 784 -1.59 6.62 30.92
C ALA A 784 -1.87 5.47 29.92
N LEU A 785 -2.86 4.62 30.20
CA LEU A 785 -3.34 3.61 29.27
C LEU A 785 -3.54 4.27 27.88
N PRO A 786 -3.01 3.71 26.77
CA PRO A 786 -3.14 4.33 25.47
C PRO A 786 -4.63 4.44 25.14
N VAL A 787 -5.03 5.65 24.76
CA VAL A 787 -6.38 5.91 24.27
C VAL A 787 -6.47 5.34 22.86
N LEU A 788 -7.53 4.60 22.55
CA LEU A 788 -7.80 4.08 21.21
C LEU A 788 -7.58 5.18 20.15
N GLY A 789 -6.77 4.90 19.12
CA GLY A 789 -6.33 5.84 18.09
C GLY A 789 -4.90 6.38 18.26
N GLU A 790 -4.30 6.27 19.44
CA GLU A 790 -2.95 6.78 19.73
C GLU A 790 -1.86 6.03 18.94
N LEU A 791 -1.88 4.69 18.94
CA LEU A 791 -0.87 3.90 18.24
C LEU A 791 -1.03 4.02 16.72
N GLN A 792 -2.28 4.14 16.25
CA GLN A 792 -2.57 4.36 14.83
C GLN A 792 -2.02 5.72 14.36
N ALA A 793 -2.26 6.79 15.13
CA ALA A 793 -1.76 8.13 14.84
C ALA A 793 -0.22 8.14 14.74
N ARG A 794 0.45 7.51 15.72
CA ARG A 794 1.92 7.40 15.73
C ARG A 794 2.47 6.62 14.54
N ALA A 795 1.80 5.54 14.12
CA ALA A 795 2.19 4.78 12.94
C ALA A 795 2.14 5.63 11.65
N PHE A 796 1.06 6.40 11.44
CA PHE A 796 0.97 7.31 10.29
C PHE A 796 1.99 8.45 10.34
N ILE A 797 2.23 9.04 11.52
CA ILE A 797 3.24 10.10 11.69
C ILE A 797 4.66 9.56 11.45
N SER A 798 4.95 8.34 11.91
CA SER A 798 6.21 7.64 11.64
C SER A 798 6.42 7.41 10.15
N LEU A 799 5.41 6.86 9.46
CA LEU A 799 5.42 6.68 8.00
C LEU A 799 5.63 8.01 7.27
N ALA A 800 4.87 9.05 7.63
CA ALA A 800 5.02 10.39 7.03
C ALA A 800 6.43 10.96 7.25
N THR A 801 6.99 10.80 8.45
CA THR A 801 8.35 11.23 8.75
C THR A 801 9.37 10.50 7.89
N SER A 802 9.20 9.19 7.68
CA SER A 802 10.07 8.38 6.82
C SER A 802 10.00 8.84 5.36
N LEU A 803 8.79 8.98 4.81
CA LEU A 803 8.55 9.47 3.44
C LEU A 803 9.15 10.86 3.21
N LEU A 804 9.02 11.75 4.19
CA LEU A 804 9.53 13.11 4.09
C LEU A 804 11.07 13.17 4.22
N LYS A 805 11.61 12.66 5.33
CA LYS A 805 13.04 12.83 5.65
C LYS A 805 13.96 11.95 4.82
N THR A 806 13.58 10.69 4.61
CA THR A 806 14.47 9.72 3.96
C THR A 806 14.27 9.66 2.45
N LEU A 807 13.01 9.83 1.99
CA LEU A 807 12.65 9.67 0.58
C LEU A 807 12.33 11.00 -0.13
N SER A 808 12.21 12.11 0.59
CA SER A 808 11.89 13.43 0.00
C SER A 808 10.61 13.40 -0.84
N LEU A 809 9.59 12.74 -0.31
CA LEU A 809 8.26 12.56 -0.89
C LEU A 809 7.21 13.33 -0.07
N PRO A 810 7.14 14.67 -0.22
CA PRO A 810 6.33 15.51 0.66
C PRO A 810 4.83 15.36 0.40
N SER A 811 4.39 15.12 -0.84
CA SER A 811 2.97 14.88 -1.16
C SER A 811 2.45 13.60 -0.50
N GLU A 812 3.26 12.55 -0.52
CA GLU A 812 2.91 11.24 0.06
C GLU A 812 2.92 11.30 1.59
N ALA A 813 3.84 12.07 2.17
CA ALA A 813 3.85 12.36 3.60
C ALA A 813 2.56 13.10 4.04
N LEU A 814 2.11 14.11 3.29
CA LEU A 814 0.85 14.81 3.57
C LEU A 814 -0.36 13.87 3.51
N LEU A 815 -0.40 12.93 2.55
CA LEU A 815 -1.47 11.94 2.47
C LEU A 815 -1.50 11.00 3.68
N ALA A 816 -0.34 10.58 4.18
CA ALA A 816 -0.26 9.78 5.40
C ALA A 816 -0.73 10.59 6.64
N LEU A 817 -0.43 11.89 6.69
CA LEU A 817 -0.88 12.79 7.77
C LEU A 817 -2.38 13.10 7.69
N ASP A 818 -2.95 13.17 6.49
CA ASP A 818 -4.39 13.26 6.26
C ASP A 818 -5.12 12.02 6.78
N LEU A 819 -4.53 10.83 6.56
CA LEU A 819 -5.06 9.58 7.14
C LEU A 819 -5.01 9.60 8.68
N ALA A 820 -3.95 10.14 9.27
CA ALA A 820 -3.85 10.30 10.73
C ALA A 820 -4.97 11.20 11.29
N THR A 821 -5.24 12.35 10.66
CA THR A 821 -6.32 13.26 11.09
C THR A 821 -7.72 12.74 10.79
N GLY A 822 -7.85 11.85 9.81
CA GLY A 822 -9.08 11.13 9.50
C GLY A 822 -9.46 10.06 10.53
N LEU A 823 -8.58 9.76 11.49
CA LEU A 823 -8.86 8.81 12.56
C LEU A 823 -10.02 9.30 13.44
N ARG A 824 -10.99 8.42 13.68
CA ARG A 824 -12.18 8.72 14.48
C ARG A 824 -11.87 9.24 15.89
N HIS A 825 -10.82 8.70 16.49
CA HIS A 825 -10.39 9.04 17.85
C HIS A 825 -9.28 10.11 17.88
N TRP A 826 -9.02 10.80 16.77
CA TRP A 826 -8.05 11.90 16.70
C TRP A 826 -8.23 12.97 17.80
N PRO A 827 -9.45 13.39 18.19
CA PRO A 827 -9.63 14.37 19.27
C PRO A 827 -9.11 13.90 20.63
N SER A 828 -9.03 12.58 20.85
CA SER A 828 -8.59 11.97 22.10
C SER A 828 -7.13 11.52 22.10
N VAL A 829 -6.41 11.69 20.98
CA VAL A 829 -4.95 11.47 20.84
C VAL A 829 -4.19 12.45 21.74
N ASP A 830 -3.04 12.02 22.25
CA ASP A 830 -2.20 12.80 23.14
C ASP A 830 -1.75 14.14 22.52
N ASP A 831 -1.53 15.14 23.39
CA ASP A 831 -1.09 16.46 22.93
C ASP A 831 0.32 16.43 22.33
N GLU A 832 1.21 15.52 22.75
CA GLU A 832 2.54 15.38 22.16
C GLU A 832 2.46 14.84 20.72
N THR A 833 1.70 13.77 20.49
CA THR A 833 1.47 13.18 19.17
C THR A 833 0.82 14.17 18.20
N ARG A 834 -0.15 14.97 18.66
CA ARG A 834 -0.74 16.06 17.85
C ARG A 834 0.28 17.14 17.49
N ARG A 835 1.20 17.48 18.39
CA ARG A 835 2.28 18.45 18.10
C ARG A 835 3.29 17.88 17.10
N GLU A 836 3.62 16.60 17.19
CA GLU A 836 4.47 15.93 16.20
C GLU A 836 3.82 15.95 14.83
N HIS A 837 2.53 15.61 14.73
CA HIS A 837 1.76 15.70 13.50
C HIS A 837 1.80 17.11 12.89
N LEU A 838 1.55 18.15 13.68
CA LEU A 838 1.61 19.54 13.21
C LEU A 838 2.99 19.92 12.70
N LEU A 839 4.06 19.49 13.39
CA LEU A 839 5.43 19.75 12.97
C LEU A 839 5.76 19.04 11.65
N VAL A 840 5.41 17.76 11.52
CA VAL A 840 5.67 16.99 10.29
C VAL A 840 4.83 17.51 9.13
N SER A 841 3.59 17.95 9.38
CA SER A 841 2.73 18.61 8.38
C SER A 841 3.36 19.89 7.87
N ALA A 842 3.81 20.78 8.76
CA ALA A 842 4.48 22.02 8.38
C ALA A 842 5.78 21.77 7.60
N LEU A 843 6.57 20.75 7.99
CA LEU A 843 7.77 20.34 7.24
C LEU A 843 7.41 19.83 5.83
N ALA A 844 6.35 19.04 5.70
CA ALA A 844 5.91 18.48 4.43
C ALA A 844 5.32 19.55 3.51
N GLU A 845 4.53 20.49 4.03
CA GLU A 845 4.00 21.65 3.28
C GLU A 845 5.12 22.54 2.74
N ALA A 846 6.12 22.87 3.58
CA ALA A 846 7.28 23.65 3.15
C ALA A 846 8.07 22.93 2.05
N ALA A 847 8.33 21.63 2.22
CA ALA A 847 9.04 20.82 1.23
C ALA A 847 8.25 20.68 -0.09
N ALA A 848 6.92 20.51 -0.04
CA ALA A 848 6.07 20.44 -1.22
C ALA A 848 6.07 21.77 -1.99
N ALA A 849 6.00 22.90 -1.28
CA ALA A 849 6.07 24.23 -1.89
C ALA A 849 7.41 24.47 -2.59
N ALA A 850 8.52 24.08 -1.96
CA ALA A 850 9.85 24.15 -2.55
C ALA A 850 9.98 23.30 -3.82
N ALA A 851 9.42 22.08 -3.81
CA ALA A 851 9.46 21.18 -4.97
C ALA A 851 8.63 21.67 -6.16
N ALA A 852 7.57 22.45 -5.93
CA ALA A 852 6.68 22.96 -6.98
C ALA A 852 7.22 24.18 -7.76
N GLY A 853 8.42 24.67 -7.44
CA GLY A 853 9.01 25.84 -8.09
C GLY A 853 8.28 27.17 -7.82
N GLY A 854 7.32 27.17 -6.90
CA GLY A 854 6.69 28.40 -6.39
C GLY A 854 7.65 29.18 -5.51
N SER A 855 7.40 30.47 -5.28
CA SER A 855 8.14 31.17 -4.23
C SER A 855 7.78 30.49 -2.90
N ALA A 856 8.76 29.83 -2.28
CA ALA A 856 8.65 29.30 -0.93
C ALA A 856 8.10 30.33 0.08
N GLY A 857 8.20 31.62 -0.26
CA GLY A 857 7.61 32.74 0.45
C GLY A 857 6.11 32.61 0.77
N GLY A 858 5.25 32.10 -0.11
CA GLY A 858 3.79 32.08 0.17
C GLY A 858 3.38 31.17 1.32
N VAL A 859 3.87 29.93 1.33
CA VAL A 859 3.59 28.93 2.38
C VAL A 859 4.46 29.21 3.61
N GLY A 860 5.72 29.59 3.41
CA GLY A 860 6.63 30.00 4.49
C GLY A 860 6.10 31.20 5.27
N GLU A 861 5.59 32.23 4.61
CA GLU A 861 4.97 33.39 5.25
C GLU A 861 3.73 33.02 6.06
N ALA A 862 2.89 32.10 5.55
CA ALA A 862 1.71 31.61 6.28
C ALA A 862 2.10 30.83 7.55
N LEU A 863 3.13 29.98 7.48
CA LEU A 863 3.65 29.23 8.62
C LEU A 863 4.32 30.14 9.67
N LEU A 864 4.98 31.22 9.22
CA LEU A 864 5.66 32.21 10.05
C LEU A 864 4.74 33.35 10.55
N ALA A 865 3.50 33.43 10.05
CA ALA A 865 2.56 34.48 10.41
C ALA A 865 2.22 34.49 11.92
N PRO A 866 1.90 35.65 12.52
CA PRO A 866 1.44 35.72 13.91
C PRO A 866 0.20 34.85 14.14
N GLY A 867 0.33 33.81 14.96
CA GLY A 867 -0.74 32.81 15.19
C GLY A 867 -0.64 31.56 14.32
N GLY A 868 0.37 31.47 13.44
CA GLY A 868 0.70 30.27 12.67
C GLY A 868 1.16 29.10 13.56
N PRO A 869 1.14 27.87 13.01
CA PRO A 869 1.34 26.64 13.78
C PRO A 869 2.74 26.57 14.43
N LEU A 870 3.78 27.11 13.77
CA LEU A 870 5.15 27.09 14.27
C LEU A 870 5.35 27.92 15.54
N ILE A 871 4.69 29.09 15.63
CA ILE A 871 4.82 29.97 16.80
C ILE A 871 4.22 29.32 18.06
N GLY A 872 3.13 28.57 17.90
CA GLY A 872 2.51 27.82 18.99
C GLY A 872 3.41 26.68 19.51
N LEU A 873 4.03 25.95 18.59
CA LEU A 873 4.93 24.83 18.89
C LEU A 873 6.23 25.29 19.59
N MET A 874 6.82 26.42 19.18
CA MET A 874 8.06 26.94 19.77
C MET A 874 7.93 27.31 21.26
N ARG A 875 6.77 27.79 21.73
CA ARG A 875 6.62 28.28 23.11
C ARG A 875 6.63 27.19 24.18
N ARG A 876 6.51 25.91 23.82
CA ARG A 876 6.27 24.80 24.77
C ARG A 876 7.49 23.92 25.06
N GLY A 877 8.67 24.23 24.51
CA GLY A 877 9.94 23.54 24.80
C GLY A 877 10.02 22.07 24.34
N GLY A 878 11.13 21.39 24.63
CA GLY A 878 11.36 19.97 24.32
C GLY A 878 11.88 19.68 22.89
N ARG A 879 11.98 18.39 22.52
CA ARG A 879 12.50 17.95 21.20
C ARG A 879 11.72 18.54 20.02
N ILE A 880 10.40 18.67 20.16
CA ILE A 880 9.54 19.28 19.13
C ILE A 880 9.84 20.77 18.98
N GLY A 881 9.96 21.50 20.09
CA GLY A 881 10.32 22.91 20.09
C GLY A 881 11.69 23.15 19.44
N TRP A 882 12.69 22.33 19.78
CA TRP A 882 14.01 22.35 19.16
C TRP A 882 13.95 22.17 17.63
N ARG A 883 13.23 21.16 17.13
CA ARG A 883 13.04 20.93 15.68
C ARG A 883 12.24 22.04 15.00
N THR A 884 11.29 22.65 15.70
CA THR A 884 10.48 23.77 15.17
C THR A 884 11.35 25.02 14.97
N LYS A 885 12.30 25.28 15.87
CA LYS A 885 13.26 26.39 15.71
C LYS A 885 14.12 26.23 14.46
N LEU A 886 14.61 25.01 14.19
CA LEU A 886 15.37 24.73 12.98
C LEU A 886 14.57 25.04 11.71
N LEU A 887 13.33 24.53 11.63
CA LEU A 887 12.44 24.82 10.51
C LEU A 887 12.18 26.32 10.37
N THR A 888 11.93 27.00 11.49
CA THR A 888 11.69 28.45 11.51
C THR A 888 12.90 29.21 10.95
N ALA A 889 14.13 28.82 11.34
CA ALA A 889 15.35 29.41 10.83
C ALA A 889 15.53 29.19 9.31
N GLN A 890 15.22 27.98 8.82
CA GLN A 890 15.26 27.64 7.40
C GLN A 890 14.26 28.48 6.58
N LEU A 891 13.02 28.62 7.04
CA LEU A 891 12.00 29.42 6.37
C LEU A 891 12.36 30.91 6.33
N TYR A 892 12.84 31.49 7.43
CA TYR A 892 13.30 32.90 7.42
C TYR A 892 14.48 33.11 6.46
N ARG A 893 15.35 32.11 6.30
CA ARG A 893 16.44 32.15 5.32
C ARG A 893 15.90 32.17 3.89
N GLU A 894 14.92 31.33 3.58
CA GLU A 894 14.27 31.27 2.26
C GLU A 894 13.52 32.55 1.90
N VAL A 895 12.86 33.18 2.89
CA VAL A 895 12.19 34.49 2.74
C VAL A 895 13.20 35.64 2.57
N GLY A 896 14.48 35.41 2.91
CA GLY A 896 15.54 36.42 2.84
C GLY A 896 15.66 37.30 4.09
N ALA A 897 14.94 36.97 5.17
CA ALA A 897 15.05 37.62 6.47
C ALA A 897 16.24 37.06 7.26
N VAL A 898 17.46 37.36 6.80
CA VAL A 898 18.72 36.78 7.29
C VAL A 898 18.93 36.99 8.79
N ASP A 899 18.50 38.12 9.35
CA ASP A 899 18.70 38.45 10.77
C ASP A 899 17.92 37.52 11.70
N GLU A 900 16.66 37.25 11.36
CA GLU A 900 15.84 36.33 12.12
C GLU A 900 16.30 34.89 11.93
N ALA A 901 16.73 34.52 10.70
CA ALA A 901 17.32 33.22 10.45
C ALA A 901 18.54 32.97 11.35
N ILE A 902 19.48 33.91 11.43
CA ILE A 902 20.65 33.82 12.31
C ILE A 902 20.23 33.64 13.77
N ARG A 903 19.27 34.45 14.25
CA ARG A 903 18.81 34.37 15.64
C ARG A 903 18.26 32.98 15.97
N TYR A 904 17.38 32.42 15.13
CA TYR A 904 16.80 31.11 15.39
C TYR A 904 17.81 29.96 15.24
N TYR A 905 18.77 30.06 14.32
CA TYR A 905 19.87 29.09 14.24
C TYR A 905 20.75 29.11 15.50
N GLN A 906 21.07 30.29 16.04
CA GLN A 906 21.82 30.41 17.28
C GLN A 906 21.05 29.80 18.46
N GLU A 907 19.76 30.12 18.60
CA GLU A 907 18.92 29.54 19.64
C GLU A 907 18.82 28.01 19.53
N TYR A 908 18.75 27.48 18.30
CA TYR A 908 18.75 26.04 18.05
C TYR A 908 20.06 25.38 18.51
N LEU A 909 21.21 26.00 18.22
CA LEU A 909 22.52 25.50 18.62
C LEU A 909 22.76 25.62 20.13
N ASP A 910 22.28 26.70 20.76
CA ASP A 910 22.38 26.89 22.20
C ASP A 910 21.57 25.84 22.97
N GLU A 911 20.37 25.50 22.49
CA GLU A 911 19.57 24.41 23.05
C GLU A 911 20.22 23.04 22.81
N ALA A 912 20.75 22.78 21.61
CA ALA A 912 21.50 21.56 21.34
C ALA A 912 22.71 21.42 22.28
N ARG A 913 23.41 22.53 22.57
CA ARG A 913 24.52 22.55 23.53
C ARG A 913 24.06 22.31 24.97
N GLN A 914 22.94 22.88 25.39
CA GLN A 914 22.37 22.65 26.72
C GLN A 914 21.91 21.20 26.92
N ALA A 915 21.44 20.56 25.83
CA ALA A 915 20.99 19.17 25.84
C ALA A 915 22.11 18.15 25.55
N ASP A 916 23.35 18.59 25.31
CA ASP A 916 24.49 17.76 24.91
C ASP A 916 24.26 16.97 23.59
N LEU A 917 23.51 17.57 22.66
CA LEU A 917 23.14 17.01 21.34
C LEU A 917 23.89 17.70 20.19
N VAL A 918 25.01 18.38 20.45
CA VAL A 918 25.75 19.14 19.42
C VAL A 918 26.31 18.22 18.32
N SER A 919 26.68 16.99 18.66
CA SER A 919 27.10 15.95 17.71
C SER A 919 25.96 15.43 16.83
N GLU A 920 24.70 15.64 17.22
CA GLU A 920 23.52 15.25 16.44
C GLU A 920 23.07 16.35 15.47
N VAL A 921 23.69 17.52 15.51
CA VAL A 921 23.36 18.63 14.60
C VAL A 921 23.81 18.30 13.18
N GLU A 922 22.85 18.30 12.26
CA GLU A 922 23.10 17.96 10.86
C GLU A 922 24.04 18.98 10.18
N LEU A 923 24.91 18.50 9.29
CA LEU A 923 25.86 19.32 8.53
C LEU A 923 25.24 20.54 7.85
N PRO A 924 24.06 20.45 7.18
CA PRO A 924 23.42 21.62 6.58
C PRO A 924 23.23 22.75 7.58
N VAL A 925 22.88 22.51 8.85
CA VAL A 925 22.64 23.60 9.81
C VAL A 925 23.86 24.51 9.96
N TRP A 926 25.05 23.92 10.09
CA TRP A 926 26.32 24.65 10.19
C TRP A 926 26.62 25.45 8.92
N LEU A 927 26.49 24.82 7.74
CA LEU A 927 26.74 25.46 6.45
C LEU A 927 25.80 26.66 6.22
N GLN A 928 24.53 26.52 6.59
CA GLN A 928 23.49 27.51 6.31
C GLN A 928 23.63 28.72 7.23
N LEU A 929 23.90 28.52 8.53
CA LEU A 929 24.18 29.61 9.47
C LEU A 929 25.46 30.36 9.09
N ALA A 930 26.55 29.65 8.80
CA ALA A 930 27.79 30.29 8.39
C ALA A 930 27.62 31.04 7.05
N GLY A 931 26.84 30.50 6.11
CA GLY A 931 26.44 31.18 4.89
C GLY A 931 25.66 32.47 5.14
N CYS A 932 24.77 32.52 6.13
CA CYS A 932 24.07 33.74 6.54
C CYS A 932 25.06 34.82 7.03
N TYR A 933 26.05 34.45 7.84
CA TYR A 933 27.10 35.39 8.27
C TYR A 933 27.99 35.86 7.11
N ALA A 934 28.41 34.94 6.24
CA ALA A 934 29.24 35.26 5.08
C ALA A 934 28.53 36.20 4.10
N GLY A 935 27.23 35.98 3.84
CA GLY A 935 26.41 36.87 3.01
C GLY A 935 26.26 38.29 3.59
N ARG A 936 26.46 38.43 4.91
CA ARG A 936 26.48 39.72 5.62
C ARG A 936 27.85 40.39 5.66
N GLY A 937 28.87 39.78 5.04
CA GLY A 937 30.27 40.21 5.11
C GLY A 937 30.94 39.94 6.48
N GLN A 938 30.28 39.20 7.36
CA GLN A 938 30.77 38.88 8.70
C GLN A 938 31.61 37.59 8.67
N HIS A 939 32.71 37.63 7.93
CA HIS A 939 33.55 36.45 7.63
C HIS A 939 34.12 35.78 8.89
N ARG A 940 34.49 36.56 9.90
CA ARG A 940 34.99 36.02 11.18
C ARG A 940 33.96 35.15 11.90
N TYR A 941 32.72 35.65 12.02
CA TYR A 941 31.63 34.90 12.65
C TYR A 941 31.27 33.65 11.83
N ALA A 942 31.34 33.73 10.50
CA ALA A 942 31.17 32.55 9.65
C ALA A 942 32.25 31.50 9.93
N ALA A 943 33.52 31.91 10.05
CA ALA A 943 34.63 31.01 10.39
C ALA A 943 34.43 30.34 11.75
N ASP A 944 34.02 31.10 12.77
CA ASP A 944 33.75 30.57 14.11
C ASP A 944 32.64 29.50 14.10
N VAL A 945 31.55 29.72 13.34
CA VAL A 945 30.48 28.73 13.18
C VAL A 945 30.97 27.46 12.50
N TYR A 946 31.77 27.58 11.44
CA TYR A 946 32.36 26.43 10.78
C TYR A 946 33.29 25.63 11.70
N LEU A 947 34.13 26.31 12.50
CA LEU A 947 35.01 25.66 13.46
C LEU A 947 34.25 24.97 14.60
N LEU A 948 33.14 25.56 15.06
CA LEU A 948 32.25 24.91 16.04
C LEU A 948 31.66 23.61 15.46
N GLY A 949 31.21 23.64 14.21
CA GLY A 949 30.76 22.44 13.51
C GLY A 949 31.88 21.42 13.33
N ALA A 950 33.09 21.85 12.94
CA ALA A 950 34.24 20.97 12.79
C ALA A 950 34.68 20.35 14.12
N ALA A 951 34.51 21.05 15.23
CA ALA A 951 34.72 20.47 16.56
C ALA A 951 33.68 19.40 16.91
N ALA A 952 32.43 19.56 16.45
CA ALA A 952 31.37 18.57 16.62
C ALA A 952 31.54 17.36 15.69
N ALA A 953 32.05 17.58 14.48
CA ALA A 953 32.30 16.56 13.45
C ALA A 953 33.71 16.70 12.84
N PRO A 954 34.77 16.22 13.53
CA PRO A 954 36.17 16.45 13.11
C PRO A 954 36.53 15.90 11.74
N GLY A 955 35.85 14.84 11.27
CA GLY A 955 36.07 14.22 9.97
C GLY A 955 35.40 14.94 8.78
N CYS A 956 34.74 16.08 9.01
CA CYS A 956 34.00 16.78 7.95
C CYS A 956 34.87 17.80 7.20
N ALA A 957 35.36 17.41 6.02
CA ALA A 957 36.19 18.27 5.16
C ALA A 957 35.47 19.58 4.78
N ALA A 958 34.16 19.53 4.52
CA ALA A 958 33.36 20.68 4.13
C ALA A 958 33.37 21.83 5.16
N LEU A 959 33.38 21.50 6.46
CA LEU A 959 33.40 22.50 7.54
C LEU A 959 34.76 23.19 7.64
N TRP A 960 35.85 22.42 7.58
CA TRP A 960 37.21 22.95 7.54
C TRP A 960 37.45 23.84 6.32
N ARG A 961 36.92 23.43 5.16
CA ARG A 961 36.97 24.22 3.93
C ARG A 961 36.22 25.55 4.08
N GLY A 962 35.00 25.52 4.63
CA GLY A 962 34.21 26.72 4.87
C GLY A 962 34.87 27.71 5.85
N ALA A 963 35.50 27.19 6.91
CA ALA A 963 36.29 28.00 7.84
C ALA A 963 37.47 28.66 7.13
N GLY A 964 38.22 27.87 6.36
CA GLY A 964 39.36 28.34 5.58
C GLY A 964 39.00 29.42 4.55
N GLN A 965 37.91 29.21 3.81
CA GLN A 965 37.34 30.21 2.91
C GLN A 965 37.00 31.50 3.65
N SER A 966 36.36 31.40 4.81
CA SER A 966 35.93 32.58 5.57
C SER A 966 37.13 33.37 6.10
N TYR A 967 38.17 32.70 6.61
CA TYR A 967 39.41 33.38 7.01
C TYR A 967 40.17 34.00 5.83
N ALA A 968 40.16 33.35 4.66
CA ALA A 968 40.79 33.89 3.46
C ALA A 968 40.13 35.19 2.99
N GLU A 969 38.81 35.30 3.14
CA GLU A 969 38.03 36.52 2.84
C GLU A 969 38.19 37.60 3.92
N GLU A 970 38.39 37.22 5.19
CA GLU A 970 38.76 38.16 6.25
C GLU A 970 40.18 38.72 6.07
N GLY A 971 41.06 37.95 5.43
CA GLY A 971 42.48 38.29 5.21
C GLY A 971 43.44 37.65 6.21
N ASP A 972 42.96 36.79 7.12
CA ASP A 972 43.82 35.98 7.98
C ASP A 972 44.32 34.74 7.23
N LEU A 973 45.38 34.96 6.44
CA LEU A 973 45.96 33.93 5.57
C LEU A 973 46.53 32.74 6.35
N ALA A 974 47.02 32.95 7.58
CA ALA A 974 47.62 31.89 8.38
C ALA A 974 46.55 30.91 8.88
N SER A 975 45.46 31.43 9.45
CA SER A 975 44.34 30.60 9.89
C SER A 975 43.65 29.91 8.71
N ALA A 976 43.55 30.60 7.56
CA ALA A 976 43.00 30.04 6.33
C ALA A 976 43.82 28.85 5.83
N ASP A 977 45.15 28.97 5.75
CA ASP A 977 46.05 27.91 5.27
C ASP A 977 45.97 26.65 6.15
N MET A 978 45.90 26.80 7.48
CA MET A 978 45.72 25.67 8.39
C MET A 978 44.39 24.95 8.17
N CYS A 979 43.27 25.69 8.14
CA CYS A 979 41.94 25.09 7.99
C CYS A 979 41.79 24.38 6.64
N LEU A 980 42.30 24.98 5.56
CA LEU A 980 42.25 24.37 4.24
C LEU A 980 43.20 23.17 4.11
N SER A 981 44.33 23.18 4.82
CA SER A 981 45.22 22.02 4.90
C SER A 981 44.56 20.84 5.59
N GLU A 982 43.83 21.07 6.69
CA GLU A 982 43.02 20.03 7.34
C GLU A 982 41.90 19.51 6.42
N ALA A 983 41.21 20.40 5.71
CA ALA A 983 40.22 20.00 4.70
C ALA A 983 40.84 19.07 3.63
N ASN A 984 42.05 19.40 3.15
CA ASN A 984 42.79 18.60 2.17
C ASN A 984 43.30 17.26 2.74
N VAL A 985 43.61 17.17 4.03
CA VAL A 985 43.95 15.90 4.69
C VAL A 985 42.73 14.96 4.70
N LEU A 986 41.53 15.51 4.91
CA LEU A 986 40.28 14.76 4.98
C LEU A 986 39.72 14.40 3.59
N ASP A 987 39.78 15.31 2.64
CA ASP A 987 39.41 15.08 1.23
C ASP A 987 40.46 15.65 0.27
N PRO A 988 41.47 14.85 -0.11
CA PRO A 988 42.51 15.27 -1.04
C PRO A 988 42.02 15.54 -2.47
N GLU A 989 40.81 15.09 -2.82
CA GLU A 989 40.22 15.29 -4.14
C GLU A 989 39.24 16.47 -4.15
N ASP A 990 39.08 17.23 -3.05
CA ASP A 990 38.18 18.40 -3.01
C ASP A 990 38.74 19.56 -3.85
N PRO A 991 38.13 19.89 -5.01
CA PRO A 991 38.61 20.97 -5.85
C PRO A 991 38.52 22.34 -5.14
N GLY A 992 37.52 22.54 -4.27
CA GLY A 992 37.31 23.80 -3.56
C GLY A 992 38.46 24.10 -2.58
N ALA A 993 38.84 23.12 -1.74
CA ALA A 993 39.98 23.25 -0.85
C ALA A 993 41.27 23.62 -1.61
N TRP A 994 41.55 22.94 -2.74
CA TRP A 994 42.71 23.26 -3.59
C TRP A 994 42.65 24.66 -4.21
N GLY A 995 41.47 25.11 -4.64
CA GLY A 995 41.27 26.45 -5.19
C GLY A 995 41.54 27.54 -4.16
N TRP A 996 40.98 27.41 -2.96
CA TRP A 996 41.20 28.36 -1.87
C TRP A 996 42.65 28.31 -1.35
N LEU A 997 43.28 27.13 -1.29
CA LEU A 997 44.71 27.01 -0.95
C LEU A 997 45.58 27.73 -1.97
N ALA A 998 45.26 27.63 -3.26
CA ALA A 998 45.99 28.34 -4.29
C ALA A 998 45.88 29.87 -4.10
N LEU A 999 44.68 30.36 -3.75
CA LEU A 999 44.46 31.79 -3.52
C LEU A 999 45.21 32.30 -2.28
N VAL A 1000 45.14 31.56 -1.17
CA VAL A 1000 45.84 31.89 0.08
C VAL A 1000 47.36 31.86 -0.13
N ALA A 1001 47.89 30.83 -0.78
CA ALA A 1001 49.31 30.73 -1.09
C ALA A 1001 49.79 31.88 -1.99
N LEU A 1002 48.98 32.31 -2.97
CA LEU A 1002 49.32 33.42 -3.85
C LEU A 1002 49.36 34.76 -3.09
N ARG A 1003 48.36 35.01 -2.23
CA ARG A 1003 48.30 36.21 -1.36
C ARG A 1003 49.44 36.26 -0.34
N ASP A 1004 49.90 35.11 0.13
CA ASP A 1004 51.04 34.95 1.04
C ASP A 1004 52.40 35.01 0.30
N GLY A 1005 52.41 35.20 -1.03
CA GLY A 1005 53.62 35.31 -1.85
C GLY A 1005 54.27 33.97 -2.22
N ARG A 1006 53.63 32.84 -1.92
CA ARG A 1006 54.07 31.47 -2.25
C ARG A 1006 53.60 31.03 -3.64
N GLY A 1007 54.05 31.75 -4.68
CA GLY A 1007 53.56 31.54 -6.05
C GLY A 1007 53.75 30.12 -6.63
N ARG A 1008 54.79 29.38 -6.22
CA ARG A 1008 54.99 27.98 -6.66
C ARG A 1008 53.96 27.02 -6.05
N ASP A 1009 53.65 27.21 -4.78
CA ASP A 1009 52.65 26.41 -4.08
C ASP A 1009 51.26 26.70 -4.66
N ALA A 1010 50.99 27.97 -4.96
CA ALA A 1010 49.76 28.41 -5.63
C ALA A 1010 49.57 27.75 -7.01
N GLU A 1011 50.63 27.68 -7.83
CA GLU A 1011 50.57 27.02 -9.14
C GLU A 1011 50.33 25.50 -9.00
N ALA A 1012 51.00 24.85 -8.04
CA ALA A 1012 50.81 23.43 -7.78
C ALA A 1012 49.37 23.15 -7.34
N ALA A 1013 48.88 23.90 -6.35
CA ALA A 1013 47.53 23.78 -5.81
C ALA A 1013 46.45 24.00 -6.88
N LEU A 1014 46.57 25.06 -7.68
CA LEU A 1014 45.67 25.32 -8.82
C LEU A 1014 45.71 24.17 -9.84
N GLY A 1015 46.91 23.63 -10.12
CA GLY A 1015 47.08 22.49 -11.01
C GLY A 1015 46.37 21.22 -10.50
N PHE A 1016 46.39 20.95 -9.19
CA PHE A 1016 45.62 19.86 -8.58
C PHE A 1016 44.12 20.16 -8.58
N GLY A 1017 43.70 21.38 -8.21
CA GLY A 1017 42.31 21.80 -8.22
C GLY A 1017 41.65 21.63 -9.58
N LEU A 1018 42.29 22.08 -10.66
CA LEU A 1018 41.78 21.91 -12.03
C LEU A 1018 41.68 20.44 -12.45
N ARG A 1019 42.61 19.57 -12.02
CA ARG A 1019 42.51 18.12 -12.25
C ARG A 1019 41.34 17.47 -11.51
N CYS A 1020 41.04 17.98 -10.31
CA CYS A 1020 39.91 17.53 -9.50
C CYS A 1020 38.58 18.16 -9.93
N GLY A 1021 38.59 19.04 -10.94
CA GLY A 1021 37.38 19.62 -11.53
C GLY A 1021 36.98 20.99 -10.98
N LEU A 1022 37.90 21.79 -10.42
CA LEU A 1022 37.62 23.13 -9.92
C LEU A 1022 36.82 23.98 -10.91
N ASP A 1023 35.61 24.34 -10.50
CA ASP A 1023 34.60 25.02 -11.29
C ASP A 1023 33.98 26.24 -10.58
N GLU A 1024 34.50 26.62 -9.40
CA GLU A 1024 34.01 27.77 -8.63
C GLU A 1024 34.50 29.10 -9.23
N PRO A 1025 33.64 29.89 -9.91
CA PRO A 1025 34.09 31.08 -10.64
C PRO A 1025 34.63 32.17 -9.73
N ARG A 1026 34.08 32.27 -8.51
CA ARG A 1026 34.51 33.27 -7.50
C ARG A 1026 36.00 33.14 -7.18
N VAL A 1027 36.45 31.92 -6.90
CA VAL A 1027 37.85 31.64 -6.54
C VAL A 1027 38.76 31.84 -7.74
N LEU A 1028 38.35 31.36 -8.92
CA LEU A 1028 39.12 31.50 -10.15
C LEU A 1028 39.25 32.98 -10.57
N LEU A 1029 38.21 33.80 -10.41
CA LEU A 1029 38.29 35.23 -10.67
C LEU A 1029 39.24 35.94 -9.71
N ALA A 1030 39.15 35.65 -8.41
CA ALA A 1030 40.07 36.18 -7.42
C ALA A 1030 41.52 35.76 -7.73
N LEU A 1031 41.75 34.50 -8.11
CA LEU A 1031 43.06 34.02 -8.55
C LEU A 1031 43.57 34.76 -9.79
N ALA A 1032 42.73 34.95 -10.81
CA ALA A 1032 43.12 35.68 -12.01
C ALA A 1032 43.51 37.14 -11.69
N GLU A 1033 42.76 37.80 -10.82
CA GLU A 1033 43.09 39.15 -10.35
C GLU A 1033 44.40 39.19 -9.57
N GLU A 1034 44.63 38.26 -8.64
CA GLU A 1034 45.89 38.18 -7.88
C GLU A 1034 47.08 37.81 -8.76
N TYR A 1035 46.91 36.97 -9.80
CA TYR A 1035 47.97 36.71 -10.76
C TYR A 1035 48.28 37.94 -11.62
N ARG A 1036 47.26 38.75 -11.95
CA ARG A 1036 47.44 40.02 -12.66
C ARG A 1036 48.24 41.01 -11.81
N THR A 1037 47.88 41.19 -10.54
CA THR A 1037 48.59 42.10 -9.63
C THR A 1037 50.03 41.64 -9.37
N ALA A 1038 50.25 40.32 -9.31
CA ALA A 1038 51.58 39.72 -9.21
C ALA A 1038 52.39 39.74 -10.53
N GLY A 1039 51.80 40.18 -11.65
CA GLY A 1039 52.43 40.23 -12.98
C GLY A 1039 52.67 38.85 -13.62
N GLN A 1040 52.01 37.80 -13.14
CA GLN A 1040 52.16 36.42 -13.61
C GLN A 1040 51.18 36.11 -14.76
N LEU A 1041 51.34 36.83 -15.88
CA LEU A 1041 50.38 36.84 -17.00
C LEU A 1041 50.05 35.45 -17.58
N ARG A 1042 51.01 34.51 -17.60
CA ARG A 1042 50.74 33.14 -18.12
C ARG A 1042 49.76 32.36 -17.26
N GLN A 1043 49.86 32.50 -15.93
CA GLN A 1043 48.95 31.82 -15.02
C GLN A 1043 47.58 32.50 -15.01
N GLU A 1044 47.56 33.84 -15.09
CA GLU A 1044 46.33 34.61 -15.31
C GLU A 1044 45.60 34.11 -16.57
N GLN A 1045 46.30 34.00 -17.71
CA GLN A 1045 45.72 33.47 -18.96
C GLN A 1045 45.12 32.07 -18.76
N ARG A 1046 45.84 31.16 -18.09
CA ARG A 1046 45.37 29.79 -17.87
C ARG A 1046 44.04 29.77 -17.12
N VAL A 1047 43.92 30.58 -16.07
CA VAL A 1047 42.69 30.70 -15.26
C VAL A 1047 41.57 31.38 -16.06
N LEU A 1048 41.87 32.47 -16.76
CA LEU A 1048 40.91 33.18 -17.59
C LEU A 1048 40.42 32.33 -18.77
N GLN A 1049 41.25 31.44 -19.30
CA GLN A 1049 40.86 30.51 -20.36
C GLN A 1049 39.87 29.45 -19.85
N GLU A 1050 40.09 28.89 -18.67
CA GLU A 1050 39.11 28.01 -18.01
C GLU A 1050 37.77 28.74 -17.77
N LEU A 1051 37.82 29.99 -17.29
CA LEU A 1051 36.63 30.81 -17.07
C LEU A 1051 35.91 31.16 -18.37
N ALA A 1052 36.61 31.68 -19.38
CA ALA A 1052 36.01 32.22 -20.60
C ALA A 1052 35.61 31.15 -21.62
N VAL A 1053 36.21 29.95 -21.60
CA VAL A 1053 35.93 28.90 -22.57
C VAL A 1053 35.08 27.78 -21.99
N ARG A 1054 35.34 27.35 -20.75
CA ARG A 1054 34.65 26.20 -20.14
C ARG A 1054 33.47 26.60 -19.26
N LEU A 1055 33.67 27.55 -18.34
CA LEU A 1055 32.67 27.85 -17.31
C LEU A 1055 31.66 28.92 -17.72
N MET A 1056 32.12 29.97 -18.41
CA MET A 1056 31.31 31.12 -18.82
C MET A 1056 31.55 31.46 -20.31
N PRO A 1057 31.26 30.54 -21.25
CA PRO A 1057 31.51 30.74 -22.69
C PRO A 1057 30.73 31.90 -23.30
N GLU A 1058 29.59 32.23 -22.71
CA GLU A 1058 28.67 33.30 -23.15
C GLU A 1058 28.99 34.66 -22.51
N SER A 1059 30.00 34.76 -21.63
CA SER A 1059 30.32 36.02 -20.96
C SER A 1059 31.27 36.88 -21.80
N CYS A 1060 30.76 37.97 -22.34
CA CYS A 1060 31.56 38.99 -23.02
C CYS A 1060 32.70 39.51 -22.11
N SER A 1061 32.40 39.81 -20.85
CA SER A 1061 33.39 40.31 -19.88
C SER A 1061 34.54 39.32 -19.65
N MET A 1062 34.28 38.02 -19.61
CA MET A 1062 35.34 37.01 -19.45
C MET A 1062 36.25 36.93 -20.68
N ARG A 1063 35.67 37.02 -21.88
CA ARG A 1063 36.44 37.06 -23.13
C ARG A 1063 37.27 38.33 -23.26
N LEU A 1064 36.73 39.47 -22.81
CA LEU A 1064 37.46 40.74 -22.73
C LEU A 1064 38.64 40.67 -21.76
N LEU A 1065 38.45 40.10 -20.55
CA LEU A 1065 39.54 39.90 -19.59
C LEU A 1065 40.65 39.01 -20.16
N LEU A 1066 40.29 37.91 -20.82
CA LEU A 1066 41.26 37.03 -21.48
C LEU A 1066 41.99 37.74 -22.62
N ALA A 1067 41.28 38.50 -23.45
CA ALA A 1067 41.87 39.31 -24.52
C ALA A 1067 42.84 40.37 -23.98
N CYS A 1068 42.48 41.07 -22.91
CA CYS A 1068 43.36 42.02 -22.20
C CYS A 1068 44.66 41.34 -21.72
N CYS A 1069 44.55 40.15 -21.13
CA CYS A 1069 45.72 39.40 -20.68
C CYS A 1069 46.63 38.99 -21.86
N LEU A 1070 46.05 38.53 -22.98
CA LEU A 1070 46.78 38.16 -24.18
C LEU A 1070 47.45 39.36 -24.88
N VAL A 1071 46.79 40.51 -24.90
CA VAL A 1071 47.33 41.80 -25.34
C VAL A 1071 48.57 42.16 -24.51
N ALA A 1072 48.49 42.03 -23.18
CA ALA A 1072 49.61 42.29 -22.28
C ALA A 1072 50.78 41.30 -22.46
N GLN A 1073 50.51 40.08 -22.95
CA GLN A 1073 51.53 39.08 -23.29
C GLN A 1073 52.11 39.24 -24.71
N HIS A 1074 51.62 40.19 -25.50
CA HIS A 1074 51.93 40.36 -26.93
C HIS A 1074 51.53 39.17 -27.82
N CYS A 1075 50.51 38.41 -27.42
CA CYS A 1075 49.93 37.31 -28.18
C CYS A 1075 48.81 37.80 -29.12
N GLY A 1076 49.18 38.59 -30.14
CA GLY A 1076 48.27 39.23 -31.08
C GLY A 1076 47.17 38.35 -31.72
N PRO A 1077 47.48 37.19 -32.31
CA PRO A 1077 46.47 36.40 -33.02
C PRO A 1077 45.43 35.77 -32.09
N GLU A 1078 45.87 35.26 -30.92
CA GLU A 1078 44.98 34.67 -29.92
C GLU A 1078 44.08 35.74 -29.28
N ALA A 1079 44.63 36.93 -29.02
CA ALA A 1079 43.85 38.07 -28.54
C ALA A 1079 42.78 38.50 -29.55
N ALA A 1080 43.09 38.51 -30.85
CA ALA A 1080 42.13 38.86 -31.90
C ALA A 1080 40.95 37.88 -31.98
N GLU A 1081 41.21 36.57 -31.77
CA GLU A 1081 40.17 35.54 -31.72
C GLU A 1081 39.21 35.77 -30.54
N GLN A 1082 39.76 36.06 -29.36
CA GLN A 1082 38.93 36.33 -28.17
C GLN A 1082 38.14 37.63 -28.30
N LEU A 1083 38.70 38.67 -28.92
CA LEU A 1083 37.99 39.93 -29.19
C LEU A 1083 36.86 39.74 -30.21
N ALA A 1084 37.08 38.95 -31.26
CA ALA A 1084 36.03 38.63 -32.23
C ALA A 1084 34.84 37.92 -31.55
N ALA A 1085 35.12 36.95 -30.69
CA ALA A 1085 34.09 36.26 -29.94
C ALA A 1085 33.43 37.14 -28.88
N ALA A 1086 34.18 38.03 -28.20
CA ALA A 1086 33.61 39.01 -27.29
C ALA A 1086 32.64 39.96 -28.01
N ARG A 1087 32.95 40.35 -29.26
CA ARG A 1087 32.11 41.20 -30.10
C ARG A 1087 30.77 40.53 -30.45
N GLU A 1088 30.78 39.23 -30.72
CA GLU A 1088 29.55 38.46 -30.97
C GLU A 1088 28.65 38.37 -29.73
N LEU A 1089 29.25 38.39 -28.53
CA LEU A 1089 28.57 38.30 -27.25
C LEU A 1089 28.23 39.67 -26.63
N ALA A 1090 28.65 40.77 -27.25
CA ALA A 1090 28.47 42.11 -26.70
C ALA A 1090 26.98 42.49 -26.65
N ALA A 1091 26.48 42.82 -25.46
CA ALA A 1091 25.07 43.10 -25.24
C ALA A 1091 24.74 44.61 -25.21
N GLY A 1092 25.74 45.48 -25.02
CA GLY A 1092 25.57 46.93 -24.91
C GLY A 1092 26.68 47.77 -25.56
N GLU A 1093 26.46 49.08 -25.63
CA GLU A 1093 27.42 50.03 -26.22
C GLU A 1093 28.75 50.09 -25.45
N ASP A 1094 28.72 49.88 -24.13
CA ASP A 1094 29.93 49.88 -23.29
C ASP A 1094 30.85 48.68 -23.58
N ASP A 1095 30.28 47.48 -23.79
CA ASP A 1095 31.03 46.28 -24.16
C ASP A 1095 31.68 46.46 -25.54
N LEU A 1096 30.93 46.99 -26.50
CA LEU A 1096 31.43 47.29 -27.85
C LEU A 1096 32.55 48.34 -27.82
N ALA A 1097 32.42 49.37 -26.99
CA ALA A 1097 33.45 50.39 -26.81
C ALA A 1097 34.75 49.78 -26.23
N GLN A 1098 34.65 48.85 -25.28
CA GLN A 1098 35.82 48.13 -24.75
C GLN A 1098 36.47 47.21 -25.78
N VAL A 1099 35.67 46.49 -26.58
CA VAL A 1099 36.18 45.69 -27.71
C VAL A 1099 36.94 46.58 -28.70
N GLU A 1100 36.35 47.71 -29.13
CA GLU A 1100 36.98 48.63 -30.09
C GLU A 1100 38.26 49.27 -29.54
N GLN A 1101 38.30 49.60 -28.25
CA GLN A 1101 39.48 50.12 -27.58
C GLN A 1101 40.63 49.09 -27.63
N LEU A 1102 40.35 47.82 -27.29
CA LEU A 1102 41.35 46.75 -27.30
C LEU A 1102 41.78 46.35 -28.71
N GLU A 1103 40.87 46.33 -29.68
CA GLU A 1103 41.21 46.16 -31.11
C GLU A 1103 42.15 47.27 -31.58
N GLY A 1104 41.92 48.52 -31.15
CA GLY A 1104 42.78 49.66 -31.44
C GLY A 1104 44.17 49.51 -30.85
N GLN A 1105 44.28 49.04 -29.60
CA GLN A 1105 45.55 48.72 -28.95
C GLN A 1105 46.29 47.60 -29.69
N LEU A 1106 45.58 46.55 -30.11
CA LEU A 1106 46.14 45.43 -30.86
C LEU A 1106 46.74 45.87 -32.21
N ARG A 1107 46.04 46.75 -32.92
CA ARG A 1107 46.51 47.36 -34.20
C ARG A 1107 47.71 48.27 -34.02
N GLY A 1108 47.88 48.89 -32.85
CA GLY A 1108 49.04 49.73 -32.52
C GLY A 1108 50.29 48.95 -32.11
N MET A 1109 50.16 47.64 -31.83
CA MET A 1109 51.27 46.75 -31.47
C MET A 1109 51.83 45.94 -32.65
N ALA A 1110 51.06 45.80 -33.74
CA ALA A 1110 51.48 45.20 -35.01
C ALA A 1110 52.28 46.19 -35.87
#